data_AF-A0A9P3GB42-F1
#
_entry.id   AF-A0A9P3GB42-F1
#
_cell.length_a   1.000
_cell.length_b   1.000
_cell.length_c   1.000
_cell.angle_alpha   90.00
_cell.angle_beta   90.00
_cell.angle_gamma   90.00
#
_symmetry.space_group_name_H-M   'P 1'
#
loop_
_entity.id
_entity.type
_entity.pdbx_description
1 polymer ?
#
loop_
_entity_poly.entity_id
_entity_poly.type
_entity_poly.pdbx_seq_one_letter_code
_entity_poly.pdbx_strand_id
1 'polypeptide(L)'
;MAANKQNKLAFLSMPAPASYVAGLGRGASGFTTRSDIGPAREGPSAEVVAEAQARRGEEPDYDPDQFQDPDNEYGLFAGTTYEADDEEADKIYEQVDENMDARRRARREARESAELAKHRAERPKIQQQFADLKRGLSVVTDEEWESIPEVGNLTRKKRKRDERSFVVPDSVLVGDRSRGEYENALDAAQQETGGFETPAENGTLTNFVEMGQARDKILSLKLDQVSGTSTASGLATSVDPKGYLTSLESVVIKSDAEIGDIKRARMLFDSLVKSNPKHAPGWIAAARLEEHAGRMVAARKLIKAGCEQCPKSEDVWLEAARLHNNDDAKVVLASAVQHVGQSVKIWLAAADLEHDIKAKKRVLRKALEHIPNSVRLWKETVNLESSAADARILLQRAVEVIPLSVELWLALARLETPDKAQAVLNKARKAVPTSHEIWIAAGRLMEQQAMLPEKSEEARNKELDAVDTIIERGVRNLRQHQVLLTREQWLKEAEKCEEDGSPRTCEAIIKATVAMDIEEEDRLDTWVGDADAAESRGRVGTARAILAYALRVFPDKRSLWRRAADLERVHGTRDSLVAILERAVHHVPQAEVLWLMWAKEKWLAGDVPGAREVLEKAFVANPESEQIWLAAVKLEAENGELGVARELLVRARTVADTQRIWMKSAVFERQQGQLSTALETLEAALKKYPKFAKLYMIQGQIHQSQGNFPAARASFAAGIKQCPKEVTLWILASRLEEADGKSIKARALLDKARLANPGIDLLWAEAVGVEERSGGAAQAKTVLSRGLQECPTSGLLWSMAIWQEPRPTRKSRSADALRKAADDPLIICTVARLFWNERKIEKARQWFERAVKINPDLGDVWGWWLKFERQHGTQEHQEEVIKRCIAAEPHHGQTWQIVAKDITNAGKSIREILELVTAALK
;
A
#
# COMPACT_ATOMS: atom_id res chain seq x y z
N MET A 1 52.99 18.96 -2.22
CA MET A 1 53.54 17.80 -2.95
C MET A 1 52.35 17.04 -3.53
N ALA A 2 52.19 16.72 -4.82
CA ALA A 2 53.03 16.69 -6.02
C ALA A 2 52.63 17.81 -7.01
N ALA A 3 53.50 18.61 -7.63
CA ALA A 3 54.67 18.31 -8.47
C ALA A 3 54.32 17.75 -9.86
N ASN A 4 54.63 18.58 -10.89
CA ASN A 4 54.96 18.23 -12.28
C ASN A 4 53.95 17.47 -13.14
N LYS A 5 53.06 18.20 -13.82
CA LYS A 5 52.79 17.92 -15.24
C LYS A 5 53.65 18.87 -16.06
N GLN A 6 54.70 18.35 -16.71
CA GLN A 6 55.49 19.10 -17.69
C GLN A 6 54.54 19.69 -18.75
N ASN A 7 54.60 21.01 -18.93
CA ASN A 7 53.84 21.71 -19.96
C ASN A 7 54.35 21.22 -21.33
N LYS A 8 53.62 20.29 -21.97
CA LYS A 8 54.04 19.63 -23.21
C LYS A 8 54.28 20.60 -24.37
N LEU A 9 53.78 21.84 -24.27
CA LEU A 9 53.92 22.89 -25.27
C LEU A 9 55.09 23.85 -24.99
N ALA A 10 55.87 23.64 -23.91
CA ALA A 10 56.96 24.54 -23.52
C ALA A 10 58.07 24.66 -24.60
N PHE A 11 58.21 23.67 -25.49
CA PHE A 11 59.20 23.70 -26.57
C PHE A 11 58.91 24.76 -27.65
N LEU A 12 57.64 25.21 -27.82
CA LEU A 12 57.27 26.26 -28.78
C LEU A 12 57.75 27.66 -28.37
N SER A 13 57.92 27.88 -27.06
CA SER A 13 58.42 29.15 -26.50
C SER A 13 59.93 29.17 -26.31
N MET A 14 60.63 28.06 -26.56
CA MET A 14 62.09 27.99 -26.45
C MET A 14 62.74 28.18 -27.84
N PRO A 15 63.82 28.96 -27.96
CA PRO A 15 64.58 29.04 -29.20
C PRO A 15 65.25 27.69 -29.50
N ALA A 16 65.34 27.33 -30.79
CA ALA A 16 65.94 26.06 -31.21
C ALA A 16 67.44 25.99 -30.83
N PRO A 17 67.95 24.85 -30.31
CA PRO A 17 69.36 24.73 -29.92
C PRO A 17 70.30 24.86 -31.13
N ALA A 18 71.35 25.69 -30.98
CA ALA A 18 72.21 26.15 -32.09
C ALA A 18 72.99 25.07 -32.88
N SER A 19 73.02 23.82 -32.40
CA SER A 19 73.72 22.69 -33.03
C SER A 19 72.80 21.51 -33.39
N TYR A 20 71.48 21.70 -33.35
CA TYR A 20 70.50 20.66 -33.67
C TYR A 20 70.10 20.69 -35.15
N VAL A 21 70.45 19.63 -35.90
CA VAL A 21 69.98 19.41 -37.29
C VAL A 21 68.73 18.54 -37.24
N ALA A 22 67.57 19.12 -37.58
CA ALA A 22 66.26 18.55 -37.27
C ALA A 22 65.96 17.14 -37.83
N GLY A 23 66.60 16.74 -38.95
CA GLY A 23 66.46 15.41 -39.53
C GLY A 23 67.32 14.34 -38.85
N LEU A 24 68.61 14.62 -38.66
CA LEU A 24 69.57 13.68 -38.07
C LEU A 24 69.41 13.57 -36.55
N GLY A 25 69.15 14.69 -35.86
CA GLY A 25 68.97 14.74 -34.41
C GLY A 25 67.66 14.11 -33.91
N ARG A 26 66.68 13.90 -34.79
CA ARG A 26 65.44 13.14 -34.53
C ARG A 26 65.61 11.63 -34.73
N GLY A 27 66.74 11.17 -35.26
CA GLY A 27 66.97 9.78 -35.61
C GLY A 27 66.12 9.30 -36.81
N ALA A 28 65.66 10.22 -37.65
CA ALA A 28 64.88 9.89 -38.84
C ALA A 28 65.82 9.56 -40.02
N SER A 29 65.83 8.31 -40.48
CA SER A 29 66.47 7.89 -41.73
C SER A 29 65.48 7.97 -42.89
N GLY A 30 65.87 8.58 -44.01
CA GLY A 30 65.04 8.60 -45.22
C GLY A 30 64.80 7.20 -45.76
N PHE A 31 63.55 6.88 -46.10
CA PHE A 31 63.21 5.67 -46.85
C PHE A 31 63.76 5.80 -48.27
N THR A 32 64.78 5.02 -48.59
CA THR A 32 65.35 4.92 -49.93
C THR A 32 64.39 4.13 -50.82
N THR A 33 63.76 4.84 -51.74
CA THR A 33 63.05 4.28 -52.90
C THR A 33 64.06 3.70 -53.90
N ARG A 34 63.57 3.02 -54.93
CA ARG A 34 64.31 2.26 -55.97
C ARG A 34 65.26 3.10 -56.87
N SER A 35 65.86 4.17 -56.38
CA SER A 35 67.02 4.81 -57.00
C SER A 35 68.32 4.54 -56.26
N ASP A 36 68.29 3.97 -55.06
CA ASP A 36 69.53 3.70 -54.35
C ASP A 36 69.97 2.24 -54.49
N ILE A 37 70.99 2.08 -55.35
CA ILE A 37 72.10 1.12 -55.26
C ILE A 37 71.87 -0.24 -55.95
N GLY A 38 72.70 -0.57 -56.94
CA GLY A 38 72.96 -1.99 -57.28
C GLY A 38 74.10 -2.54 -56.40
N PRO A 39 74.20 -3.85 -56.09
CA PRO A 39 73.20 -4.94 -56.15
C PRO A 39 72.97 -5.70 -54.80
N ALA A 40 71.76 -6.29 -54.69
CA ALA A 40 71.32 -7.48 -53.91
C ALA A 40 71.48 -7.47 -52.36
N ARG A 41 70.49 -7.85 -51.53
CA ARG A 41 69.75 -9.12 -51.47
C ARG A 41 68.60 -9.02 -50.43
N GLU A 42 67.61 -9.90 -50.60
CA GLU A 42 66.22 -9.84 -50.13
C GLU A 42 65.96 -10.08 -48.63
N GLY A 43 64.98 -9.33 -48.11
CA GLY A 43 64.23 -9.57 -46.87
C GLY A 43 62.78 -9.98 -47.15
N PRO A 44 61.99 -10.28 -46.09
CA PRO A 44 60.81 -11.17 -46.12
C PRO A 44 59.61 -10.69 -46.96
N SER A 45 58.76 -11.65 -47.33
CA SER A 45 57.69 -11.55 -48.33
C SER A 45 56.52 -10.64 -47.97
N ALA A 46 55.84 -10.18 -49.03
CA ALA A 46 54.79 -9.16 -49.04
C ALA A 46 53.53 -9.45 -48.19
N GLU A 47 53.28 -10.70 -47.79
CA GLU A 47 52.10 -11.05 -47.00
C GLU A 47 52.20 -10.58 -45.53
N VAL A 48 53.41 -10.55 -44.96
CA VAL A 48 53.65 -10.07 -43.58
C VAL A 48 53.51 -8.53 -43.48
N VAL A 49 53.78 -7.83 -44.59
CA VAL A 49 53.69 -6.35 -44.68
C VAL A 49 52.23 -5.91 -44.87
N ALA A 50 51.45 -6.66 -45.65
CA ALA A 50 50.04 -6.39 -45.86
C ALA A 50 49.19 -6.54 -44.59
N GLU A 51 49.49 -7.53 -43.73
CA GLU A 51 48.80 -7.73 -42.44
C GLU A 51 49.09 -6.61 -41.43
N ALA A 52 50.27 -5.95 -41.53
CA ALA A 52 50.65 -4.83 -40.68
C ALA A 52 50.04 -3.48 -41.12
N GLN A 53 49.83 -3.28 -42.43
CA GLN A 53 49.23 -2.07 -43.01
C GLN A 53 47.72 -1.99 -42.78
N ALA A 54 47.00 -3.12 -42.81
CA ALA A 54 45.57 -3.15 -42.46
C ALA A 54 45.29 -2.77 -40.99
N ARG A 55 46.29 -2.87 -40.10
CA ARG A 55 46.14 -2.55 -38.67
C ARG A 55 46.23 -1.06 -38.32
N ARG A 56 46.63 -0.15 -39.23
CA ARG A 56 46.95 1.26 -38.87
C ARG A 56 46.18 2.39 -39.57
N GLY A 57 45.36 2.11 -40.59
CA GLY A 57 44.32 3.01 -41.13
C GLY A 57 44.52 4.53 -41.09
N GLU A 58 45.46 5.10 -41.87
CA GLU A 58 45.56 6.54 -42.16
C GLU A 58 45.74 6.75 -43.69
N GLU A 59 44.96 7.65 -44.29
CA GLU A 59 45.08 8.08 -45.70
C GLU A 59 45.84 9.43 -45.80
N PRO A 60 46.64 9.66 -46.87
CA PRO A 60 47.36 10.92 -47.09
C PRO A 60 46.53 11.97 -47.85
N ASP A 61 46.64 13.23 -47.41
CA ASP A 61 46.05 14.44 -48.02
C ASP A 61 46.99 15.01 -49.10
N TYR A 62 46.46 15.41 -50.26
CA TYR A 62 47.23 15.85 -51.44
C TYR A 62 47.00 17.34 -51.69
N ASP A 63 48.08 18.13 -51.83
CA ASP A 63 48.01 19.56 -52.10
C ASP A 63 47.91 19.84 -53.63
N PRO A 64 46.77 20.34 -54.16
CA PRO A 64 46.51 20.38 -55.60
C PRO A 64 47.27 21.47 -56.37
N ASP A 65 47.92 22.41 -55.68
CA ASP A 65 48.65 23.52 -56.32
C ASP A 65 50.07 23.12 -56.81
N GLN A 66 50.45 21.85 -56.63
CA GLN A 66 51.76 21.33 -57.04
C GLN A 66 51.89 21.08 -58.56
N PHE A 67 50.83 21.30 -59.35
CA PHE A 67 50.81 21.05 -60.80
C PHE A 67 50.21 22.22 -61.60
N GLN A 68 50.86 23.39 -61.57
CA GLN A 68 50.65 24.44 -62.58
C GLN A 68 51.81 24.44 -63.59
N ASP A 69 51.47 24.79 -64.84
CA ASP A 69 52.05 24.36 -66.11
C ASP A 69 53.60 24.35 -66.26
N PRO A 70 54.17 23.36 -67.00
CA PRO A 70 55.61 23.21 -67.28
C PRO A 70 56.26 24.33 -68.14
N ASP A 71 55.49 25.28 -68.67
CA ASP A 71 55.97 26.26 -69.66
C ASP A 71 56.51 27.57 -69.05
N ASN A 72 56.74 27.61 -67.73
CA ASN A 72 57.27 28.78 -67.03
C ASN A 72 58.60 28.47 -66.34
N GLU A 73 59.54 27.95 -67.12
CA GLU A 73 60.94 27.66 -66.75
C GLU A 73 61.75 28.94 -66.48
N TYR A 74 61.38 29.71 -65.46
CA TYR A 74 62.26 30.71 -64.87
C TYR A 74 63.30 29.99 -64.00
N GLY A 75 64.57 30.05 -64.40
CA GLY A 75 65.70 29.72 -63.53
C GLY A 75 66.41 28.39 -63.78
N LEU A 76 66.16 27.66 -64.86
CA LEU A 76 66.94 26.46 -65.20
C LEU A 76 68.42 26.75 -65.52
N PHE A 77 68.71 27.92 -66.09
CA PHE A 77 70.09 28.36 -66.36
C PHE A 77 70.68 29.24 -65.24
N ALA A 78 69.91 29.55 -64.19
CA ALA A 78 70.39 30.38 -63.08
C ALA A 78 71.38 29.65 -62.14
N GLY A 79 71.55 28.33 -62.31
CA GLY A 79 72.44 27.50 -61.49
C GLY A 79 73.84 27.26 -62.05
N THR A 80 74.13 27.69 -63.28
CA THR A 80 75.47 27.58 -63.90
C THR A 80 76.31 28.84 -63.66
N THR A 81 77.64 28.75 -63.77
CA THR A 81 78.53 29.92 -63.59
C THR A 81 78.19 30.99 -64.61
N TYR A 82 77.73 32.14 -64.13
CA TYR A 82 77.35 33.30 -64.93
C TYR A 82 78.56 34.25 -65.01
N GLU A 83 79.12 34.40 -66.20
CA GLU A 83 80.35 35.16 -66.43
C GLU A 83 80.04 36.58 -66.96
N ALA A 84 81.05 37.45 -67.00
CA ALA A 84 80.85 38.86 -67.34
C ALA A 84 80.40 39.06 -68.80
N ASP A 85 80.78 38.16 -69.69
CA ASP A 85 80.33 38.09 -71.08
C ASP A 85 78.89 37.58 -71.21
N ASP A 86 78.43 36.67 -70.33
CA ASP A 86 77.01 36.32 -70.22
C ASP A 86 76.17 37.54 -69.80
N GLU A 87 76.65 38.34 -68.84
CA GLU A 87 75.97 39.58 -68.41
C GLU A 87 75.92 40.63 -69.54
N GLU A 88 76.98 40.75 -70.34
CA GLU A 88 76.98 41.62 -71.51
C GLU A 88 76.05 41.10 -72.61
N ALA A 89 76.04 39.78 -72.85
CA ALA A 89 75.14 39.15 -73.81
C ALA A 89 73.67 39.32 -73.41
N ASP A 90 73.33 39.05 -72.15
CA ASP A 90 71.98 39.25 -71.63
C ASP A 90 71.57 40.72 -71.67
N LYS A 91 72.47 41.67 -71.36
CA LYS A 91 72.19 43.11 -71.57
C LYS A 91 71.90 43.44 -73.03
N ILE A 92 72.61 42.82 -73.97
CA ILE A 92 72.35 43.01 -75.40
C ILE A 92 71.00 42.40 -75.78
N TYR A 93 70.69 41.18 -75.34
CA TYR A 93 69.40 40.55 -75.62
C TYR A 93 68.24 41.27 -74.95
N GLU A 94 68.41 41.74 -73.71
CA GLU A 94 67.45 42.55 -72.98
C GLU A 94 67.24 43.89 -73.70
N GLN A 95 68.30 44.55 -74.20
CA GLN A 95 68.15 45.73 -75.06
C GLN A 95 67.44 45.43 -76.38
N VAL A 96 67.64 44.25 -76.97
CA VAL A 96 66.91 43.81 -78.17
C VAL A 96 65.44 43.61 -77.84
N ASP A 97 65.11 42.90 -76.76
CA ASP A 97 63.76 42.67 -76.31
C ASP A 97 63.07 43.98 -75.91
N GLU A 98 63.78 44.88 -75.23
CA GLU A 98 63.30 46.22 -74.92
C GLU A 98 62.99 47.02 -76.17
N ASN A 99 63.84 46.96 -77.20
CA ASN A 99 63.60 47.60 -78.49
C ASN A 99 62.44 46.95 -79.26
N MET A 100 62.29 45.63 -79.18
CA MET A 100 61.18 44.90 -79.77
C MET A 100 59.86 45.27 -79.10
N ASP A 101 59.87 45.41 -77.77
CA ASP A 101 58.73 45.85 -76.99
C ASP A 101 58.43 47.33 -77.15
N ALA A 102 59.44 48.20 -77.30
CA ALA A 102 59.29 49.64 -77.48
C ALA A 102 58.38 50.00 -78.66
N ARG A 103 58.31 49.13 -79.69
CA ARG A 103 57.41 49.29 -80.84
C ARG A 103 55.93 49.37 -80.45
N ARG A 104 55.52 48.77 -79.32
CA ARG A 104 54.12 48.78 -78.83
C ARG A 104 53.97 49.07 -77.32
N ARG A 105 55.06 49.22 -76.57
CA ARG A 105 55.10 49.38 -75.11
C ARG A 105 54.11 50.44 -74.61
N ALA A 106 54.24 51.68 -75.09
CA ALA A 106 53.38 52.78 -74.66
C ALA A 106 51.88 52.52 -74.89
N ARG A 107 51.52 51.79 -75.95
CA ARG A 107 50.12 51.49 -76.28
C ARG A 107 49.60 50.25 -75.53
N ARG A 108 50.48 49.27 -75.25
CA ARG A 108 50.19 48.06 -74.46
C ARG A 108 50.00 48.43 -72.99
N GLU A 109 50.96 49.13 -72.40
CA GLU A 109 50.92 49.56 -70.98
C GLU A 109 49.74 50.51 -70.71
N ALA A 110 49.44 51.44 -71.62
CA ALA A 110 48.26 52.30 -71.49
C ALA A 110 46.96 51.49 -71.54
N ARG A 111 46.90 50.42 -72.33
CA ARG A 111 45.73 49.54 -72.41
C ARG A 111 45.61 48.66 -71.17
N GLU A 112 46.69 48.02 -70.75
CA GLU A 112 46.72 47.17 -69.55
C GLU A 112 46.41 47.96 -68.29
N SER A 113 46.97 49.16 -68.13
CA SER A 113 46.66 50.03 -66.99
C SER A 113 45.19 50.49 -66.99
N ALA A 114 44.63 50.80 -68.16
CA ALA A 114 43.21 51.14 -68.29
C ALA A 114 42.28 49.93 -68.03
N GLU A 115 42.65 48.74 -68.50
CA GLU A 115 41.91 47.49 -68.24
C GLU A 115 42.00 47.08 -66.77
N LEU A 116 43.18 47.17 -66.14
CA LEU A 116 43.34 46.95 -64.70
C LEU A 116 42.55 47.96 -63.88
N ALA A 117 42.50 49.24 -64.30
CA ALA A 117 41.71 50.25 -63.62
C ALA A 117 40.20 49.96 -63.73
N LYS A 118 39.71 49.60 -64.93
CA LYS A 118 38.31 49.18 -65.13
C LYS A 118 37.98 47.92 -64.35
N HIS A 119 38.83 46.90 -64.39
CA HIS A 119 38.64 45.65 -63.66
C HIS A 119 38.63 45.88 -62.15
N ARG A 120 39.48 46.79 -61.62
CA ARG A 120 39.45 47.16 -60.20
C ARG A 120 38.20 47.98 -59.83
N ALA A 121 37.64 48.76 -60.77
CA ALA A 121 36.39 49.48 -60.54
C ALA A 121 35.16 48.56 -60.56
N GLU A 122 35.10 47.60 -61.49
CA GLU A 122 34.00 46.63 -61.60
C GLU A 122 34.08 45.53 -60.54
N ARG A 123 35.30 45.08 -60.22
CA ARG A 123 35.58 44.02 -59.24
C ARG A 123 36.74 44.44 -58.32
N PRO A 124 36.52 45.38 -57.40
CA PRO A 124 37.50 45.70 -56.38
C PRO A 124 37.78 44.46 -55.53
N LYS A 125 39.04 44.26 -55.13
CA LYS A 125 39.39 43.16 -54.21
C LYS A 125 38.63 43.35 -52.89
N ILE A 126 38.29 42.28 -52.19
CA ILE A 126 37.54 42.32 -50.92
C ILE A 126 38.16 43.33 -49.95
N GLN A 127 39.49 43.34 -49.81
CA GLN A 127 40.20 44.29 -48.95
C GLN A 127 40.01 45.77 -49.35
N GLN A 128 39.80 46.05 -50.64
CA GLN A 128 39.51 47.40 -51.16
C GLN A 128 38.05 47.80 -50.92
N GLN A 129 37.11 46.83 -50.98
CA GLN A 129 35.69 47.06 -50.65
C GLN A 129 35.49 47.43 -49.18
N PHE A 130 36.34 46.88 -48.29
CA PHE A 130 36.30 47.16 -46.85
C PHE A 130 37.37 48.17 -46.41
N ALA A 131 38.06 48.83 -47.33
CA ALA A 131 39.16 49.74 -46.99
C ALA A 131 38.67 51.00 -46.24
N ASP A 132 37.49 51.49 -46.59
CA ASP A 132 36.78 52.58 -45.93
C ASP A 132 36.29 52.17 -44.54
N LEU A 133 35.67 51.00 -44.39
CA LEU A 133 35.25 50.44 -43.11
C LEU A 133 36.44 50.15 -42.19
N LYS A 134 37.56 49.66 -42.74
CA LYS A 134 38.81 49.47 -42.00
C LYS A 134 39.44 50.78 -41.54
N ARG A 135 39.32 51.86 -42.32
CA ARG A 135 39.67 53.21 -41.84
C ARG A 135 38.68 53.71 -40.79
N GLY A 136 37.39 53.41 -40.92
CA GLY A 136 36.36 53.72 -39.91
C GLY A 136 36.60 53.03 -38.56
N LEU A 137 37.17 51.83 -38.57
CA LEU A 137 37.57 51.10 -37.36
C LEU A 137 38.68 51.79 -36.55
N SER A 138 39.42 52.77 -37.10
CA SER A 138 40.39 53.53 -36.31
C SER A 138 39.75 54.55 -35.37
N VAL A 139 38.43 54.77 -35.44
CA VAL A 139 37.67 55.62 -34.50
C VAL A 139 37.34 54.86 -33.22
N VAL A 140 37.31 53.52 -33.27
CA VAL A 140 36.99 52.66 -32.12
C VAL A 140 38.14 52.71 -31.13
N THR A 141 37.82 53.03 -29.88
CA THR A 141 38.80 53.18 -28.80
C THR A 141 39.27 51.83 -28.25
N ASP A 142 40.45 51.77 -27.63
CA ASP A 142 40.97 50.52 -27.07
C ASP A 142 40.05 49.92 -25.99
N GLU A 143 39.32 50.75 -25.23
CA GLU A 143 38.31 50.29 -24.26
C GLU A 143 37.10 49.60 -24.93
N GLU A 144 36.69 50.08 -26.11
CA GLU A 144 35.66 49.45 -26.93
C GLU A 144 36.16 48.16 -27.57
N TRP A 145 37.47 48.08 -27.91
CA TRP A 145 38.11 46.84 -28.38
C TRP A 145 38.19 45.78 -27.30
N GLU A 146 38.54 46.15 -26.06
CA GLU A 146 38.59 45.22 -24.92
C GLU A 146 37.20 44.75 -24.47
N SER A 147 36.16 45.55 -24.72
CA SER A 147 34.77 45.23 -24.35
C SER A 147 33.98 44.50 -25.44
N ILE A 148 34.61 44.12 -26.57
CA ILE A 148 33.99 43.25 -27.57
C ILE A 148 33.62 41.92 -26.89
N PRO A 149 32.33 41.55 -26.81
CA PRO A 149 31.93 40.30 -26.20
C PRO A 149 32.44 39.12 -27.03
N GLU A 150 32.98 38.10 -26.37
CA GLU A 150 33.26 36.83 -27.04
C GLU A 150 31.96 36.20 -27.57
N VAL A 151 32.05 35.36 -28.61
CA VAL A 151 30.90 34.68 -29.25
C VAL A 151 30.20 33.70 -28.30
N GLY A 152 29.37 34.24 -27.41
CA GLY A 152 28.47 33.47 -26.57
C GLY A 152 27.49 32.69 -27.44
N ASN A 153 27.36 31.38 -27.19
CA ASN A 153 26.50 30.46 -27.94
C ASN A 153 25.01 30.86 -27.88
N LEU A 154 24.57 31.80 -28.72
CA LEU A 154 23.17 32.25 -28.80
C LEU A 154 22.22 31.14 -29.28
N THR A 155 22.76 30.07 -29.89
CA THR A 155 21.99 28.93 -30.44
C THR A 155 22.03 27.65 -29.59
N ARG A 156 22.59 27.67 -28.36
CA ARG A 156 22.66 26.49 -27.45
C ARG A 156 23.17 25.18 -28.08
N LYS A 157 23.92 25.21 -29.18
CA LYS A 157 24.48 23.99 -29.81
C LYS A 157 25.90 23.71 -29.30
N LYS A 158 26.00 23.08 -28.12
CA LYS A 158 27.00 22.06 -27.76
C LYS A 158 26.82 21.61 -26.31
N ARG A 159 25.93 20.64 -26.07
CA ARG A 159 26.17 19.60 -25.08
C ARG A 159 26.61 18.38 -25.86
N LYS A 160 27.91 18.04 -25.83
CA LYS A 160 28.35 16.70 -26.23
C LYS A 160 27.79 15.76 -25.17
N ARG A 161 26.82 14.92 -25.57
CA ARG A 161 26.16 13.95 -24.70
C ARG A 161 27.12 12.75 -24.61
N ASP A 162 27.48 12.33 -23.40
CA ASP A 162 28.26 11.10 -23.22
C ASP A 162 27.49 9.93 -23.83
N GLU A 163 28.12 9.21 -24.77
CA GLU A 163 27.57 7.97 -25.35
C GLU A 163 27.74 6.82 -24.35
N ARG A 164 26.83 6.77 -23.38
CA ARG A 164 26.42 5.52 -22.75
C ARG A 164 24.95 5.31 -23.09
N SER A 165 24.68 4.28 -23.90
CA SER A 165 23.31 3.82 -24.10
C SER A 165 22.84 3.12 -22.84
N PHE A 166 21.69 3.56 -22.33
CA PHE A 166 20.87 2.76 -21.44
C PHE A 166 19.73 2.21 -22.28
N VAL A 167 19.31 0.97 -22.03
CA VAL A 167 18.05 0.46 -22.58
C VAL A 167 16.95 1.37 -22.05
N VAL A 168 16.19 1.97 -22.97
CA VAL A 168 15.09 2.88 -22.62
C VAL A 168 14.08 2.08 -21.80
N PRO A 169 13.70 2.53 -20.58
CA PRO A 169 12.63 1.88 -19.83
C PRO A 169 11.33 1.96 -20.64
N ASP A 170 10.56 0.88 -20.68
CA ASP A 170 9.32 0.78 -21.47
C ASP A 170 8.31 1.93 -21.21
N SER A 171 8.42 2.63 -20.09
CA SER A 171 7.62 3.82 -19.76
C SER A 171 7.85 5.02 -20.69
N VAL A 172 8.99 5.14 -21.35
CA VAL A 172 9.26 6.23 -22.29
C VAL A 172 8.65 5.95 -23.67
N LEU A 173 8.57 4.68 -24.08
CA LEU A 173 7.80 4.26 -25.26
C LEU A 173 6.29 4.53 -25.05
N VAL A 174 5.81 4.42 -23.81
CA VAL A 174 4.45 4.82 -23.43
C VAL A 174 4.25 6.34 -23.54
N GLY A 175 5.27 7.14 -23.24
CA GLY A 175 5.24 8.60 -23.36
C GLY A 175 5.25 9.08 -24.82
N ASP A 176 6.09 8.51 -25.67
CA ASP A 176 6.17 8.92 -27.09
C ASP A 176 4.92 8.53 -27.90
N ARG A 177 4.16 7.54 -27.45
CA ARG A 177 2.84 7.21 -28.02
C ARG A 177 1.85 8.38 -27.94
N SER A 178 1.98 9.26 -26.95
CA SER A 178 1.09 10.43 -26.80
C SER A 178 1.47 11.63 -27.68
N ARG A 179 2.61 11.60 -28.36
CA ARG A 179 3.15 12.74 -29.11
C ARG A 179 2.86 12.71 -30.61
N GLY A 180 2.51 11.54 -31.15
CA GLY A 180 2.24 11.35 -32.58
C GLY A 180 0.86 11.84 -33.07
N GLU A 181 0.00 12.37 -32.19
CA GLU A 181 -1.38 12.76 -32.54
C GLU A 181 -1.60 14.27 -32.73
N TYR A 182 -0.56 15.11 -32.64
CA TYR A 182 -0.64 16.54 -32.94
C TYR A 182 0.32 16.96 -34.06
N GLU A 183 0.06 16.50 -35.29
CA GLU A 183 0.52 17.16 -36.51
C GLU A 183 -0.14 16.48 -37.72
N ASN A 184 -1.37 16.88 -38.04
CA ASN A 184 -1.98 16.68 -39.36
C ASN A 184 -3.22 17.56 -39.51
N ALA A 185 -3.00 18.87 -39.66
CA ALA A 185 -3.95 19.77 -40.28
C ALA A 185 -3.11 20.76 -41.10
N LEU A 186 -2.86 20.41 -42.36
CA LEU A 186 -2.33 21.32 -43.37
C LEU A 186 -3.45 22.31 -43.73
N ASP A 187 -3.17 23.60 -43.52
CA ASP A 187 -4.05 24.70 -43.88
C ASP A 187 -4.10 24.86 -45.42
N ALA A 188 -5.30 24.76 -46.00
CA ALA A 188 -5.52 24.83 -47.45
C ALA A 188 -5.21 26.22 -48.03
N ALA A 189 -5.07 27.26 -47.20
CA ALA A 189 -4.65 28.59 -47.63
C ALA A 189 -3.14 28.66 -47.99
N GLN A 190 -2.34 27.70 -47.54
CA GLN A 190 -0.89 27.68 -47.75
C GLN A 190 -0.46 27.06 -49.10
N GLN A 191 -1.41 26.54 -49.89
CA GLN A 191 -1.15 25.97 -51.22
C GLN A 191 -1.48 26.92 -52.39
N GLU A 192 -2.24 28.01 -52.20
CA GLU A 192 -2.75 28.82 -53.32
C GLU A 192 -1.94 30.08 -53.67
N THR A 193 -0.94 30.48 -52.88
CA THR A 193 -0.10 31.64 -53.20
C THR A 193 1.39 31.32 -53.14
N GLY A 194 1.91 30.84 -54.27
CA GLY A 194 3.34 30.80 -54.57
C GLY A 194 3.93 32.22 -54.61
N GLY A 195 5.11 32.38 -54.02
CA GLY A 195 5.70 33.69 -53.71
C GLY A 195 6.40 34.40 -54.86
N PHE A 196 6.86 35.63 -54.59
CA PHE A 196 8.19 36.12 -54.94
C PHE A 196 8.50 37.48 -54.27
N GLU A 197 9.78 37.65 -53.92
CA GLU A 197 10.58 38.89 -53.81
C GLU A 197 10.15 40.11 -52.99
N THR A 198 11.03 40.50 -52.05
CA THR A 198 11.21 41.87 -51.56
C THR A 198 12.02 42.71 -52.58
N PRO A 199 11.73 44.01 -52.77
CA PRO A 199 12.63 45.00 -52.17
C PRO A 199 11.97 46.31 -51.68
N ALA A 200 12.73 47.00 -50.82
CA ALA A 200 12.49 48.22 -50.05
C ALA A 200 11.86 49.43 -50.77
N GLU A 201 11.15 50.30 -50.00
CA GLU A 201 11.53 51.72 -49.76
C GLU A 201 10.49 52.51 -48.92
N ASN A 202 10.98 53.25 -47.92
CA ASN A 202 10.52 54.53 -47.36
C ASN A 202 9.03 54.81 -47.01
N GLY A 203 8.80 55.13 -45.72
CA GLY A 203 7.99 56.29 -45.30
C GLY A 203 6.48 56.12 -45.06
N THR A 204 6.09 56.10 -43.77
CA THR A 204 4.79 56.50 -43.17
C THR A 204 3.49 56.12 -43.91
N LEU A 205 2.65 55.19 -43.40
CA LEU A 205 1.18 55.13 -43.60
C LEU A 205 0.48 54.01 -42.76
N THR A 206 -0.83 54.17 -42.57
CA THR A 206 -1.81 53.49 -41.68
C THR A 206 -1.90 51.94 -41.70
N ASN A 207 -2.19 51.33 -40.54
CA ASN A 207 -2.26 49.86 -40.33
C ASN A 207 -3.63 49.23 -40.67
N PHE A 208 -3.77 48.63 -41.85
CA PHE A 208 -5.02 47.99 -42.33
C PHE A 208 -5.39 46.67 -41.63
N VAL A 209 -4.44 46.04 -40.92
CA VAL A 209 -4.66 44.76 -40.21
C VAL A 209 -5.61 44.96 -39.02
N GLU A 210 -5.44 46.07 -38.28
CA GLU A 210 -6.30 46.39 -37.14
C GLU A 210 -7.73 46.74 -37.58
N MET A 211 -7.87 47.41 -38.73
CA MET A 211 -9.18 47.72 -39.30
C MET A 211 -9.90 46.47 -39.85
N GLY A 212 -9.15 45.51 -40.40
CA GLY A 212 -9.66 44.20 -40.80
C GLY A 212 -10.16 43.39 -39.60
N GLN A 213 -9.35 43.30 -38.54
CA GLN A 213 -9.73 42.60 -37.30
C GLN A 213 -10.92 43.25 -36.58
N ALA A 214 -11.02 44.58 -36.61
CA ALA A 214 -12.17 45.29 -36.04
C ALA A 214 -13.47 45.01 -36.84
N ARG A 215 -13.37 44.93 -38.18
CA ARG A 215 -14.50 44.54 -39.03
C ARG A 215 -14.93 43.09 -38.82
N ASP A 216 -13.99 42.15 -38.71
CA ASP A 216 -14.29 40.74 -38.45
C ASP A 216 -14.95 40.54 -37.08
N LYS A 217 -14.50 41.27 -36.06
CA LYS A 217 -15.17 41.26 -34.74
C LYS A 217 -16.60 41.78 -34.82
N ILE A 218 -16.84 42.88 -35.53
CA ILE A 218 -18.20 43.42 -35.72
C ILE A 218 -19.07 42.46 -36.54
N LEU A 219 -18.50 41.78 -37.53
CA LEU A 219 -19.19 40.76 -38.33
C LEU A 219 -19.55 39.54 -37.47
N SER A 220 -18.63 39.04 -36.63
CA SER A 220 -18.89 37.95 -35.68
C SER A 220 -19.98 38.31 -34.67
N LEU A 221 -19.99 39.55 -34.17
CA LEU A 221 -21.03 40.05 -33.25
C LEU A 221 -22.40 40.14 -33.93
N LYS A 222 -22.44 40.53 -35.21
CA LYS A 222 -23.69 40.54 -35.98
C LYS A 222 -24.15 39.12 -36.32
N LEU A 223 -23.23 38.21 -36.65
CA LEU A 223 -23.51 36.78 -36.85
C LEU A 223 -24.01 36.14 -35.56
N ASP A 224 -23.45 36.49 -34.40
CA ASP A 224 -23.90 36.02 -33.08
C ASP A 224 -25.24 36.64 -32.68
N GLN A 225 -25.55 37.89 -33.07
CA GLN A 225 -26.89 38.46 -32.89
C GLN A 225 -27.94 37.81 -33.81
N VAL A 226 -27.57 37.46 -35.04
CA VAL A 226 -28.40 36.69 -35.98
C VAL A 226 -28.54 35.22 -35.54
N SER A 227 -27.50 34.65 -34.94
CA SER A 227 -27.52 33.31 -34.33
C SER A 227 -28.33 33.31 -33.02
N GLY A 228 -28.23 34.36 -32.22
CA GLY A 228 -29.01 34.56 -31.00
C GLY A 228 -30.50 34.72 -31.25
N THR A 229 -30.90 35.23 -32.43
CA THR A 229 -32.30 35.34 -32.86
C THR A 229 -32.84 34.08 -33.56
N SER A 230 -31.98 33.13 -33.93
CA SER A 230 -32.37 31.79 -34.41
C SER A 230 -32.41 30.75 -33.28
N THR A 231 -32.54 31.19 -32.02
CA THR A 231 -32.84 30.34 -30.86
C THR A 231 -34.31 29.91 -30.77
N ALA A 232 -35.05 29.97 -31.88
CA ALA A 232 -36.38 29.39 -32.04
C ALA A 232 -36.36 28.21 -33.02
N SER A 233 -35.51 27.21 -32.78
CA SER A 233 -35.78 25.78 -33.01
C SER A 233 -34.53 24.97 -32.66
N GLY A 234 -34.65 23.97 -31.78
CA GLY A 234 -33.58 23.14 -31.24
C GLY A 234 -32.88 22.22 -32.25
N LEU A 235 -32.36 22.77 -33.35
CA LEU A 235 -31.64 22.05 -34.41
C LEU A 235 -30.11 22.15 -34.28
N ALA A 236 -29.58 23.09 -33.49
CA ALA A 236 -28.16 23.14 -33.17
C ALA A 236 -27.86 22.19 -32.00
N THR A 237 -27.37 20.99 -32.30
CA THR A 237 -26.93 20.01 -31.30
C THR A 237 -25.42 20.12 -31.08
N SER A 238 -24.99 21.00 -30.16
CA SER A 238 -23.62 20.97 -29.66
C SER A 238 -23.54 19.99 -28.48
N VAL A 239 -22.70 18.96 -28.63
CA VAL A 239 -22.39 18.03 -27.54
C VAL A 239 -21.27 18.64 -26.69
N ASP A 240 -21.39 18.57 -25.36
CA ASP A 240 -20.29 18.98 -24.46
C ASP A 240 -19.05 18.09 -24.73
N PRO A 241 -17.94 18.66 -25.24
CA PRO A 241 -16.75 17.89 -25.55
C PRO A 241 -16.18 17.17 -24.32
N LYS A 242 -16.34 17.75 -23.12
CA LYS A 242 -15.84 17.12 -21.88
C LYS A 242 -16.72 15.95 -21.46
N GLY A 243 -18.04 16.12 -21.45
CA GLY A 243 -18.98 15.04 -21.19
C GLY A 243 -18.85 13.89 -22.21
N TYR A 244 -18.62 14.21 -23.48
CA TYR A 244 -18.42 13.22 -24.54
C TYR A 244 -17.06 12.51 -24.44
N LEU A 245 -15.98 13.22 -24.10
CA LEU A 245 -14.68 12.59 -23.87
C LEU A 245 -14.70 11.71 -22.61
N THR A 246 -15.39 12.13 -21.54
CA THR A 246 -15.56 11.32 -20.32
C THR A 246 -16.38 10.05 -20.59
N SER A 247 -17.42 10.15 -21.43
CA SER A 247 -18.21 8.99 -21.84
C SER A 247 -17.41 8.07 -22.78
N LEU A 248 -16.58 8.61 -23.66
CA LEU A 248 -15.64 7.82 -24.47
C LEU A 248 -14.55 7.15 -23.62
N GLU A 249 -14.01 7.81 -22.59
CA GLU A 249 -13.08 7.19 -21.63
C GLU A 249 -13.75 6.08 -20.82
N SER A 250 -15.05 6.17 -20.57
CA SER A 250 -15.84 5.11 -19.92
C SER A 250 -16.10 3.90 -20.83
N VAL A 251 -16.01 4.08 -22.16
CA VAL A 251 -16.04 2.98 -23.12
C VAL A 251 -14.62 2.41 -23.23
N VAL A 252 -14.44 1.17 -22.77
CA VAL A 252 -13.15 0.48 -22.85
C VAL A 252 -12.79 0.25 -24.33
N ILE A 253 -11.96 1.13 -24.89
CA ILE A 253 -11.36 0.96 -26.22
C ILE A 253 -10.24 -0.07 -26.10
N LYS A 254 -10.37 -1.18 -26.82
CA LYS A 254 -9.38 -2.27 -26.84
C LYS A 254 -8.10 -1.82 -27.52
N SER A 255 -6.97 -2.30 -27.03
CA SER A 255 -5.67 -1.99 -27.63
C SER A 255 -5.54 -2.55 -29.06
N ASP A 256 -4.74 -1.90 -29.91
CA ASP A 256 -4.50 -2.40 -31.28
C ASP A 256 -3.85 -3.79 -31.30
N ALA A 257 -3.08 -4.13 -30.27
CA ALA A 257 -2.52 -5.47 -30.06
C ALA A 257 -3.64 -6.51 -29.84
N GLU A 258 -4.62 -6.19 -28.99
CA GLU A 258 -5.81 -7.04 -28.79
C GLU A 258 -6.63 -7.18 -30.09
N ILE A 259 -6.74 -6.13 -30.90
CA ILE A 259 -7.45 -6.19 -32.19
C ILE A 259 -6.73 -7.12 -33.17
N GLY A 260 -5.39 -7.08 -33.21
CA GLY A 260 -4.56 -7.99 -33.99
C GLY A 260 -4.70 -9.45 -33.53
N ASP A 261 -4.69 -9.67 -32.22
CA ASP A 261 -4.88 -10.98 -31.59
C ASP A 261 -6.27 -11.54 -31.85
N ILE A 262 -7.31 -10.72 -31.75
CA ILE A 262 -8.69 -11.09 -32.08
C ILE A 262 -8.81 -11.51 -33.55
N LYS A 263 -8.12 -10.83 -34.48
CA LYS A 263 -8.12 -11.21 -35.90
C LYS A 263 -7.43 -12.56 -36.12
N ARG A 264 -6.28 -12.80 -35.47
CA ARG A 264 -5.58 -14.10 -35.54
C ARG A 264 -6.41 -15.22 -34.92
N ALA A 265 -6.99 -14.99 -33.75
CA ALA A 265 -7.87 -15.93 -33.07
C ALA A 265 -9.12 -16.23 -33.90
N ARG A 266 -9.68 -15.24 -34.62
CA ARG A 266 -10.81 -15.43 -35.53
C ARG A 266 -10.46 -16.38 -36.67
N MET A 267 -9.31 -16.20 -37.31
CA MET A 267 -8.84 -17.11 -38.37
C MET A 267 -8.60 -18.52 -37.83
N LEU A 268 -8.06 -18.64 -36.61
CA LEU A 268 -7.83 -19.93 -35.96
C LEU A 268 -9.14 -20.64 -35.59
N PHE A 269 -10.13 -19.93 -35.05
CA PHE A 269 -11.41 -20.56 -34.71
C PHE A 269 -12.26 -20.83 -35.94
N ASP A 270 -12.20 -20.01 -37.00
CA ASP A 270 -12.86 -20.30 -38.27
C ASP A 270 -12.25 -21.56 -38.93
N SER A 271 -10.94 -21.74 -38.88
CA SER A 271 -10.29 -22.97 -39.36
C SER A 271 -10.60 -24.18 -38.47
N LEU A 272 -10.68 -24.01 -37.15
CA LEU A 272 -11.07 -25.05 -36.19
C LEU A 272 -12.50 -25.53 -36.43
N VAL A 273 -13.43 -24.60 -36.61
CA VAL A 273 -14.86 -24.87 -36.84
C VAL A 273 -15.08 -25.58 -38.18
N LYS A 274 -14.35 -25.18 -39.23
CA LYS A 274 -14.41 -25.83 -40.55
C LYS A 274 -13.78 -27.21 -40.57
N SER A 275 -12.64 -27.38 -39.88
CA SER A 275 -11.96 -28.68 -39.80
C SER A 275 -12.72 -29.69 -38.95
N ASN A 276 -13.34 -29.24 -37.86
CA ASN A 276 -14.07 -30.08 -36.92
C ASN A 276 -15.49 -29.56 -36.64
N PRO A 277 -16.46 -29.75 -37.56
CA PRO A 277 -17.83 -29.24 -37.38
C PRO A 277 -18.58 -29.82 -36.17
N LYS A 278 -18.22 -31.04 -35.72
CA LYS A 278 -18.84 -31.72 -34.57
C LYS A 278 -18.22 -31.35 -33.22
N HIS A 279 -17.24 -30.43 -33.20
CA HIS A 279 -16.55 -30.05 -31.98
C HIS A 279 -17.21 -28.85 -31.31
N ALA A 280 -18.06 -29.13 -30.33
CA ALA A 280 -18.82 -28.13 -29.56
C ALA A 280 -17.99 -26.98 -28.95
N PRO A 281 -16.86 -27.22 -28.25
CA PRO A 281 -16.05 -26.14 -27.70
C PRO A 281 -15.49 -25.17 -28.75
N GLY A 282 -15.24 -25.63 -29.98
CA GLY A 282 -14.74 -24.79 -31.07
C GLY A 282 -15.75 -23.72 -31.47
N TRP A 283 -17.03 -24.09 -31.59
CA TRP A 283 -18.13 -23.16 -31.87
C TRP A 283 -18.36 -22.18 -30.71
N ILE A 284 -18.26 -22.65 -29.47
CA ILE A 284 -18.38 -21.81 -28.27
C ILE A 284 -17.25 -20.78 -28.22
N ALA A 285 -16.01 -21.20 -28.45
CA ALA A 285 -14.85 -20.31 -28.45
C ALA A 285 -14.94 -19.26 -29.57
N ALA A 286 -15.39 -19.65 -30.76
CA ALA A 286 -15.63 -18.72 -31.87
C ALA A 286 -16.70 -17.68 -31.51
N ALA A 287 -17.82 -18.10 -30.92
CA ALA A 287 -18.90 -17.20 -30.53
C ALA A 287 -18.50 -16.25 -29.40
N ARG A 288 -17.81 -16.75 -28.37
CA ARG A 288 -17.29 -15.93 -27.25
C ARG A 288 -16.21 -14.94 -27.72
N LEU A 289 -15.40 -15.31 -28.72
CA LEU A 289 -14.45 -14.38 -29.32
C LEU A 289 -15.16 -13.21 -30.00
N GLU A 290 -16.25 -13.46 -30.73
CA GLU A 290 -17.03 -12.39 -31.38
C GLU A 290 -17.81 -11.54 -30.38
N GLU A 291 -18.32 -12.13 -29.29
CA GLU A 291 -18.88 -11.40 -28.15
C GLU A 291 -17.83 -10.48 -27.53
N HIS A 292 -16.63 -11.01 -27.24
CA HIS A 292 -15.52 -10.20 -26.75
C HIS A 292 -15.20 -9.09 -27.77
N ALA A 293 -15.21 -9.37 -29.08
CA ALA A 293 -14.98 -8.36 -30.11
C ALA A 293 -16.13 -7.34 -30.28
N GLY A 294 -17.21 -7.43 -29.50
CA GLY A 294 -18.38 -6.55 -29.57
C GLY A 294 -19.33 -6.85 -30.74
N ARG A 295 -19.10 -7.93 -31.50
CA ARG A 295 -19.91 -8.32 -32.67
C ARG A 295 -20.99 -9.33 -32.28
N MET A 296 -21.93 -8.90 -31.44
CA MET A 296 -22.99 -9.75 -30.89
C MET A 296 -23.85 -10.45 -31.95
N VAL A 297 -24.13 -9.79 -33.07
CA VAL A 297 -24.92 -10.38 -34.18
C VAL A 297 -24.16 -11.54 -34.84
N ALA A 298 -22.85 -11.39 -35.04
CA ALA A 298 -22.01 -12.44 -35.62
C ALA A 298 -21.86 -13.62 -34.66
N ALA A 299 -21.66 -13.33 -33.36
CA ALA A 299 -21.63 -14.35 -32.31
C ALA A 299 -22.90 -15.20 -32.29
N ARG A 300 -24.08 -14.56 -32.32
CA ARG A 300 -25.38 -15.24 -32.39
C ARG A 300 -25.54 -16.11 -33.64
N LYS A 301 -25.09 -15.63 -34.80
CA LYS A 301 -25.16 -16.40 -36.04
C LYS A 301 -24.25 -17.64 -35.98
N LEU A 302 -23.04 -17.49 -35.46
CA LEU A 302 -22.07 -18.59 -35.30
C LEU A 302 -22.57 -19.65 -34.34
N ILE A 303 -23.12 -19.26 -33.18
CA ILE A 303 -23.60 -20.24 -32.21
C ILE A 303 -24.86 -20.98 -32.71
N LYS A 304 -25.73 -20.32 -33.49
CA LYS A 304 -26.88 -20.97 -34.15
C LYS A 304 -26.43 -22.06 -35.12
N ALA A 305 -25.41 -21.77 -35.94
CA ALA A 305 -24.78 -22.77 -36.80
C ALA A 305 -24.12 -23.90 -35.98
N GLY A 306 -23.50 -23.56 -34.85
CA GLY A 306 -22.96 -24.53 -33.90
C GLY A 306 -24.02 -25.48 -33.34
N CYS A 307 -25.23 -24.98 -33.05
CA CYS A 307 -26.34 -25.79 -32.53
C CYS A 307 -26.85 -26.81 -33.56
N GLU A 308 -26.92 -26.42 -34.84
CA GLU A 308 -27.33 -27.31 -35.94
C GLU A 308 -26.28 -28.41 -36.21
N GLN A 309 -25.00 -28.06 -36.13
CA GLN A 309 -23.89 -28.99 -36.36
C GLN A 309 -23.59 -29.90 -35.17
N CYS A 310 -23.85 -29.42 -33.95
CA CYS A 310 -23.62 -30.13 -32.68
C CYS A 310 -24.93 -30.26 -31.86
N PRO A 311 -25.94 -31.02 -32.33
CA PRO A 311 -27.23 -31.08 -31.63
C PRO A 311 -27.17 -31.84 -30.30
N LYS A 312 -26.20 -32.75 -30.11
CA LYS A 312 -26.07 -33.61 -28.92
C LYS A 312 -25.38 -32.94 -27.73
N SER A 313 -24.66 -31.83 -27.95
CA SER A 313 -23.88 -31.19 -26.90
C SER A 313 -24.72 -30.17 -26.14
N GLU A 314 -24.85 -30.36 -24.82
CA GLU A 314 -25.60 -29.44 -23.95
C GLU A 314 -24.98 -28.03 -23.88
N ASP A 315 -23.64 -27.92 -23.85
CA ASP A 315 -22.96 -26.65 -23.60
C ASP A 315 -23.15 -25.63 -24.74
N VAL A 316 -23.28 -26.09 -25.99
CA VAL A 316 -23.51 -25.22 -27.16
C VAL A 316 -24.89 -24.57 -27.08
N TRP A 317 -25.90 -25.34 -26.65
CA TRP A 317 -27.26 -24.85 -26.46
C TRP A 317 -27.36 -23.85 -25.29
N LEU A 318 -26.61 -24.08 -24.20
CA LEU A 318 -26.55 -23.14 -23.08
C LEU A 318 -25.89 -21.81 -23.47
N GLU A 319 -24.78 -21.87 -24.22
CA GLU A 319 -24.12 -20.67 -24.73
C GLU A 319 -24.98 -19.93 -25.77
N ALA A 320 -25.73 -20.66 -26.59
CA ALA A 320 -26.71 -20.05 -27.48
C ALA A 320 -27.81 -19.32 -26.69
N ALA A 321 -28.39 -19.96 -25.68
CA ALA A 321 -29.40 -19.33 -24.82
C ALA A 321 -28.86 -18.06 -24.13
N ARG A 322 -27.59 -18.06 -23.71
CA ARG A 322 -26.94 -16.89 -23.09
C ARG A 322 -26.71 -15.72 -24.06
N LEU A 323 -26.35 -16.00 -25.31
CA LEU A 323 -26.03 -14.98 -26.32
C LEU A 323 -27.26 -14.35 -26.99
N HIS A 324 -28.40 -15.04 -26.92
CA HIS A 324 -29.67 -14.59 -27.48
C HIS A 324 -30.50 -13.77 -26.48
N ASN A 325 -31.44 -12.98 -26.99
CA ASN A 325 -32.41 -12.27 -26.16
C ASN A 325 -33.36 -13.28 -25.50
N ASN A 326 -34.02 -12.92 -24.40
CA ASN A 326 -34.86 -13.83 -23.61
C ASN A 326 -35.92 -14.58 -24.44
N ASP A 327 -36.59 -13.92 -25.39
CA ASP A 327 -37.62 -14.56 -26.21
C ASP A 327 -37.04 -15.56 -27.22
N ASP A 328 -35.93 -15.20 -27.87
CA ASP A 328 -35.19 -16.09 -28.79
C ASP A 328 -34.56 -17.27 -28.04
N ALA A 329 -34.05 -17.02 -26.83
CA ALA A 329 -33.43 -18.03 -25.97
C ALA A 329 -34.44 -19.12 -25.58
N LYS A 330 -35.72 -18.78 -25.36
CA LYS A 330 -36.79 -19.77 -25.12
C LYS A 330 -36.99 -20.69 -26.33
N VAL A 331 -36.96 -20.15 -27.55
CA VAL A 331 -37.08 -20.94 -28.77
C VAL A 331 -35.86 -21.87 -28.93
N VAL A 332 -34.67 -21.34 -28.69
CA VAL A 332 -33.41 -22.11 -28.73
C VAL A 332 -33.42 -23.26 -27.71
N LEU A 333 -33.87 -23.01 -26.48
CA LEU A 333 -33.97 -24.06 -25.46
C LEU A 333 -35.10 -25.05 -25.75
N ALA A 334 -36.21 -24.62 -26.35
CA ALA A 334 -37.26 -25.54 -26.78
C ALA A 334 -36.74 -26.51 -27.86
N SER A 335 -35.93 -26.03 -28.82
CA SER A 335 -35.22 -26.92 -29.75
C SER A 335 -34.16 -27.79 -29.05
N ALA A 336 -33.46 -27.24 -28.06
CA ALA A 336 -32.46 -27.99 -27.30
C ALA A 336 -33.07 -29.17 -26.55
N VAL A 337 -34.26 -29.00 -25.95
CA VAL A 337 -34.99 -30.07 -25.24
C VAL A 337 -35.39 -31.22 -26.19
N GLN A 338 -35.68 -30.93 -27.47
CA GLN A 338 -35.99 -31.99 -28.44
C GLN A 338 -34.78 -32.87 -28.74
N HIS A 339 -33.57 -32.30 -28.75
CA HIS A 339 -32.34 -33.02 -29.04
C HIS A 339 -31.65 -33.60 -27.79
N VAL A 340 -31.76 -32.91 -26.66
CA VAL A 340 -31.05 -33.20 -25.39
C VAL A 340 -32.02 -33.08 -24.20
N GLY A 341 -33.17 -33.75 -24.30
CA GLY A 341 -34.22 -33.71 -23.26
C GLY A 341 -33.82 -34.34 -21.91
N GLN A 342 -32.73 -35.10 -21.87
CA GLN A 342 -32.17 -35.71 -20.65
C GLN A 342 -31.17 -34.81 -19.90
N SER A 343 -30.86 -33.61 -20.40
CA SER A 343 -29.94 -32.70 -19.70
C SER A 343 -30.67 -31.85 -18.67
N VAL A 344 -30.26 -31.97 -17.41
CA VAL A 344 -30.77 -31.16 -16.29
C VAL A 344 -30.44 -29.68 -16.48
N LYS A 345 -29.26 -29.34 -17.03
CA LYS A 345 -28.80 -27.94 -17.15
C LYS A 345 -29.68 -27.13 -18.10
N ILE A 346 -30.12 -27.73 -19.21
CA ILE A 346 -31.00 -27.09 -20.20
C ILE A 346 -32.36 -26.77 -19.57
N TRP A 347 -32.92 -27.71 -18.81
CA TRP A 347 -34.19 -27.49 -18.11
C TRP A 347 -34.10 -26.41 -17.03
N LEU A 348 -32.98 -26.33 -16.31
CA LEU A 348 -32.73 -25.25 -15.35
C LEU A 348 -32.61 -23.89 -16.05
N ALA A 349 -31.81 -23.80 -17.11
CA ALA A 349 -31.69 -22.58 -17.91
C ALA A 349 -33.05 -22.13 -18.50
N ALA A 350 -33.89 -23.09 -18.91
CA ALA A 350 -35.25 -22.81 -19.36
C ALA A 350 -36.15 -22.29 -18.24
N ALA A 351 -36.01 -22.83 -17.03
CA ALA A 351 -36.74 -22.34 -15.85
C ALA A 351 -36.27 -20.94 -15.42
N ASP A 352 -34.97 -20.62 -15.57
CA ASP A 352 -34.43 -19.31 -15.18
C ASP A 352 -34.88 -18.18 -16.12
N LEU A 353 -35.05 -18.46 -17.41
CA LEU A 353 -35.53 -17.49 -18.42
C LEU A 353 -37.02 -17.16 -18.30
N GLU A 354 -37.80 -17.97 -17.60
CA GLU A 354 -39.19 -17.62 -17.30
C GLU A 354 -39.24 -16.61 -16.16
N HIS A 355 -40.13 -15.62 -16.22
CA HIS A 355 -40.33 -14.68 -15.12
C HIS A 355 -41.57 -15.03 -14.28
N ASP A 356 -42.55 -15.72 -14.89
CA ASP A 356 -43.75 -16.17 -14.19
C ASP A 356 -43.50 -17.51 -13.46
N ILE A 357 -43.80 -17.53 -12.16
CA ILE A 357 -43.70 -18.70 -11.29
C ILE A 357 -44.56 -19.85 -11.82
N LYS A 358 -45.73 -19.58 -12.40
CA LYS A 358 -46.59 -20.64 -12.97
C LYS A 358 -45.96 -21.28 -14.21
N ALA A 359 -45.30 -20.48 -15.05
CA ALA A 359 -44.56 -20.97 -16.21
C ALA A 359 -43.33 -21.78 -15.77
N LYS A 360 -42.56 -21.29 -14.80
CA LYS A 360 -41.43 -22.03 -14.19
C LYS A 360 -41.85 -23.41 -13.66
N LYS A 361 -42.92 -23.46 -12.87
CA LYS A 361 -43.47 -24.73 -12.36
C LYS A 361 -43.83 -25.70 -13.47
N ARG A 362 -44.43 -25.20 -14.56
CA ARG A 362 -44.78 -26.04 -15.71
C ARG A 362 -43.55 -26.60 -16.41
N VAL A 363 -42.53 -25.78 -16.63
CA VAL A 363 -41.25 -26.19 -17.24
C VAL A 363 -40.58 -27.25 -16.38
N LEU A 364 -40.47 -27.02 -15.06
CA LEU A 364 -39.79 -27.96 -14.17
C LEU A 364 -40.59 -29.25 -13.91
N ARG A 365 -41.94 -29.21 -13.91
CA ARG A 365 -42.75 -30.44 -13.86
C ARG A 365 -42.57 -31.28 -15.13
N LYS A 366 -42.49 -30.65 -16.31
CA LYS A 366 -42.11 -31.34 -17.55
C LYS A 366 -40.68 -31.88 -17.47
N ALA A 367 -39.76 -31.12 -16.88
CA ALA A 367 -38.39 -31.58 -16.67
C ALA A 367 -38.34 -32.84 -15.78
N LEU A 368 -39.14 -32.91 -14.71
CA LEU A 368 -39.25 -34.10 -13.84
C LEU A 368 -39.92 -35.29 -14.52
N GLU A 369 -40.82 -35.06 -15.48
CA GLU A 369 -41.40 -36.13 -16.32
C GLU A 369 -40.32 -36.78 -17.21
N HIS A 370 -39.41 -35.97 -17.75
CA HIS A 370 -38.27 -36.46 -18.53
C HIS A 370 -37.13 -37.02 -17.66
N ILE A 371 -36.86 -36.42 -16.50
CA ILE A 371 -35.71 -36.72 -15.64
C ILE A 371 -36.14 -36.78 -14.16
N PRO A 372 -36.73 -37.91 -13.74
CA PRO A 372 -37.21 -38.05 -12.37
C PRO A 372 -36.09 -38.29 -11.35
N ASN A 373 -34.89 -38.71 -11.77
CA ASN A 373 -33.78 -39.08 -10.89
C ASN A 373 -32.87 -37.92 -10.46
N SER A 374 -33.17 -36.68 -10.87
CA SER A 374 -32.28 -35.55 -10.62
C SER A 374 -32.67 -34.75 -9.38
N VAL A 375 -31.79 -34.76 -8.36
CA VAL A 375 -32.01 -34.02 -7.11
C VAL A 375 -32.18 -32.52 -7.34
N ARG A 376 -31.42 -31.95 -8.28
CA ARG A 376 -31.45 -30.50 -8.57
C ARG A 376 -32.82 -30.04 -9.08
N LEU A 377 -33.44 -30.78 -10.00
CA LEU A 377 -34.77 -30.40 -10.49
C LEU A 377 -35.82 -30.51 -9.38
N TRP A 378 -35.76 -31.56 -8.54
CA TRP A 378 -36.65 -31.69 -7.39
C TRP A 378 -36.50 -30.51 -6.43
N LYS A 379 -35.27 -30.08 -6.10
CA LYS A 379 -35.04 -28.91 -5.25
C LYS A 379 -35.67 -27.64 -5.82
N GLU A 380 -35.40 -27.32 -7.08
CA GLU A 380 -35.96 -26.12 -7.72
C GLU A 380 -37.49 -26.18 -7.80
N THR A 381 -38.07 -27.35 -8.06
CA THR A 381 -39.53 -27.50 -8.03
C THR A 381 -40.12 -27.23 -6.66
N VAL A 382 -39.48 -27.76 -5.60
CA VAL A 382 -39.93 -27.61 -4.22
C VAL A 382 -39.79 -26.16 -3.76
N ASN A 383 -38.69 -25.49 -4.10
CA ASN A 383 -38.46 -24.08 -3.75
C ASN A 383 -39.50 -23.12 -4.36
N LEU A 384 -40.05 -23.46 -5.52
CA LEU A 384 -41.07 -22.64 -6.18
C LEU A 384 -42.48 -22.88 -5.63
N GLU A 385 -42.73 -23.95 -4.87
CA GLU A 385 -44.04 -24.19 -4.29
C GLU A 385 -44.30 -23.27 -3.08
N SER A 386 -45.41 -22.54 -3.14
CA SER A 386 -45.82 -21.59 -2.11
C SER A 386 -46.56 -22.25 -0.95
N SER A 387 -47.09 -23.46 -1.16
CA SER A 387 -47.83 -24.23 -0.17
C SER A 387 -46.91 -25.27 0.45
N ALA A 388 -46.75 -25.23 1.78
CA ALA A 388 -45.99 -26.23 2.53
C ALA A 388 -46.58 -27.64 2.37
N ALA A 389 -47.90 -27.76 2.13
CA ALA A 389 -48.55 -29.04 1.90
C ALA A 389 -48.15 -29.64 0.55
N ASP A 390 -48.10 -28.83 -0.51
CA ASP A 390 -47.74 -29.27 -1.86
C ASP A 390 -46.24 -29.58 -1.95
N ALA A 391 -45.40 -28.76 -1.32
CA ALA A 391 -43.97 -29.00 -1.17
C ALA A 391 -43.69 -30.33 -0.47
N ARG A 392 -44.44 -30.65 0.60
CA ARG A 392 -44.34 -31.94 1.31
C ARG A 392 -44.72 -33.11 0.41
N ILE A 393 -45.82 -33.02 -0.34
CA ILE A 393 -46.26 -34.11 -1.25
C ILE A 393 -45.20 -34.34 -2.34
N LEU A 394 -44.64 -33.28 -2.92
CA LEU A 394 -43.57 -33.39 -3.90
C LEU A 394 -42.31 -34.01 -3.28
N LEU A 395 -41.92 -33.60 -2.08
CA LEU A 395 -40.76 -34.17 -1.39
C LEU A 395 -40.95 -35.64 -1.02
N GLN A 396 -42.16 -36.06 -0.61
CA GLN A 396 -42.47 -37.49 -0.37
C GLN A 396 -42.25 -38.31 -1.64
N ARG A 397 -42.75 -37.83 -2.78
CA ARG A 397 -42.49 -38.47 -4.08
C ARG A 397 -41.00 -38.42 -4.45
N ALA A 398 -40.32 -37.32 -4.15
CA ALA A 398 -38.91 -37.14 -4.48
C ALA A 398 -38.00 -38.11 -3.70
N VAL A 399 -38.26 -38.34 -2.41
CA VAL A 399 -37.49 -39.29 -1.59
C VAL A 399 -37.78 -40.75 -1.93
N GLU A 400 -38.96 -41.06 -2.47
CA GLU A 400 -39.28 -42.40 -3.01
C GLU A 400 -38.52 -42.67 -4.31
N VAL A 401 -38.42 -41.66 -5.18
CA VAL A 401 -37.70 -41.76 -6.46
C VAL A 401 -36.18 -41.71 -6.26
N ILE A 402 -35.70 -40.93 -5.28
CA ILE A 402 -34.28 -40.73 -4.99
C ILE A 402 -33.99 -41.00 -3.49
N PRO A 403 -33.99 -42.27 -3.05
CA PRO A 403 -33.82 -42.62 -1.65
C PRO A 403 -32.41 -42.33 -1.11
N LEU A 404 -31.41 -42.19 -1.99
CA LEU A 404 -30.01 -41.94 -1.61
C LEU A 404 -29.71 -40.46 -1.31
N SER A 405 -30.64 -39.54 -1.59
CA SER A 405 -30.39 -38.10 -1.45
C SER A 405 -30.72 -37.59 -0.05
N VAL A 406 -29.69 -37.25 0.72
CA VAL A 406 -29.82 -36.80 2.11
C VAL A 406 -30.62 -35.49 2.21
N GLU A 407 -30.34 -34.53 1.33
CA GLU A 407 -30.92 -33.19 1.38
C GLU A 407 -32.45 -33.19 1.22
N LEU A 408 -33.00 -34.08 0.38
CA LEU A 408 -34.44 -34.22 0.20
C LEU A 408 -35.10 -34.83 1.44
N TRP A 409 -34.45 -35.80 2.09
CA TRP A 409 -34.91 -36.35 3.37
C TRP A 409 -34.91 -35.30 4.47
N LEU A 410 -33.87 -34.46 4.54
CA LEU A 410 -33.78 -33.38 5.51
C LEU A 410 -34.83 -32.29 5.26
N ALA A 411 -35.05 -31.90 4.00
CA ALA A 411 -36.09 -30.95 3.62
C ALA A 411 -37.49 -31.47 3.97
N LEU A 412 -37.74 -32.77 3.72
CA LEU A 412 -38.98 -33.43 4.09
C LEU A 412 -39.18 -33.42 5.62
N ALA A 413 -38.15 -33.80 6.38
CA ALA A 413 -38.21 -33.83 7.84
C ALA A 413 -38.49 -32.45 8.45
N ARG A 414 -37.97 -31.36 7.87
CA ARG A 414 -38.22 -29.98 8.34
C ARG A 414 -39.65 -29.51 8.11
N LEU A 415 -40.32 -29.99 7.05
CA LEU A 415 -41.69 -29.58 6.71
C LEU A 415 -42.77 -30.47 7.34
N GLU A 416 -42.39 -31.62 7.89
CA GLU A 416 -43.31 -32.53 8.56
C GLU A 416 -43.50 -32.20 10.05
N THR A 417 -44.59 -32.71 10.62
CA THR A 417 -44.86 -32.65 12.07
C THR A 417 -43.83 -33.49 12.83
N PRO A 418 -43.49 -33.14 14.09
CA PRO A 418 -42.42 -33.77 14.86
C PRO A 418 -42.44 -35.32 14.86
N ASP A 419 -43.60 -35.92 15.05
CA ASP A 419 -43.75 -37.38 15.12
C ASP A 419 -43.50 -38.06 13.76
N LYS A 420 -43.96 -37.43 12.68
CA LYS A 420 -43.78 -37.93 11.30
C LYS A 420 -42.36 -37.66 10.82
N ALA A 421 -41.78 -36.52 11.18
CA ALA A 421 -40.39 -36.18 10.92
C ALA A 421 -39.43 -37.21 11.56
N GLN A 422 -39.70 -37.68 12.78
CA GLN A 422 -38.91 -38.75 13.39
C GLN A 422 -39.03 -40.08 12.60
N ALA A 423 -40.22 -40.41 12.12
CA ALA A 423 -40.42 -41.59 11.27
C ALA A 423 -39.70 -41.45 9.91
N VAL A 424 -39.74 -40.27 9.29
CA VAL A 424 -39.02 -39.93 8.05
C VAL A 424 -37.52 -40.02 8.25
N LEU A 425 -36.96 -39.46 9.33
CA LEU A 425 -35.54 -39.55 9.62
C LEU A 425 -35.11 -40.99 9.90
N ASN A 426 -35.95 -41.81 10.55
CA ASN A 426 -35.67 -43.24 10.72
C ASN A 426 -35.72 -44.02 9.40
N LYS A 427 -36.61 -43.65 8.45
CA LYS A 427 -36.60 -44.20 7.08
C LYS A 427 -35.34 -43.76 6.33
N ALA A 428 -34.96 -42.49 6.46
CA ALA A 428 -33.77 -41.91 5.83
C ALA A 428 -32.48 -42.58 6.35
N ARG A 429 -32.38 -42.87 7.66
CA ARG A 429 -31.25 -43.62 8.26
C ARG A 429 -31.10 -45.03 7.68
N LYS A 430 -32.21 -45.70 7.36
CA LYS A 430 -32.19 -47.03 6.74
C LYS A 430 -31.79 -46.96 5.27
N ALA A 431 -32.22 -45.91 4.56
CA ALA A 431 -31.89 -45.70 3.15
C ALA A 431 -30.45 -45.22 2.96
N VAL A 432 -29.95 -44.36 3.85
CA VAL A 432 -28.60 -43.78 3.83
C VAL A 432 -27.95 -43.90 5.22
N PRO A 433 -27.35 -45.06 5.54
CA PRO A 433 -26.68 -45.26 6.82
C PRO A 433 -25.33 -44.51 6.92
N THR A 434 -24.77 -44.09 5.79
CA THR A 434 -23.44 -43.46 5.70
C THR A 434 -23.44 -41.95 5.99
N SER A 435 -24.60 -41.31 6.15
CA SER A 435 -24.69 -39.85 6.28
C SER A 435 -24.78 -39.39 7.74
N HIS A 436 -23.91 -38.46 8.14
CA HIS A 436 -23.92 -37.82 9.46
C HIS A 436 -25.01 -36.76 9.61
N GLU A 437 -25.39 -36.08 8.53
CA GLU A 437 -26.37 -34.99 8.56
C GLU A 437 -27.75 -35.43 9.08
N ILE A 438 -28.16 -36.68 8.80
CA ILE A 438 -29.42 -37.26 9.29
C ILE A 438 -29.39 -37.45 10.81
N TRP A 439 -28.23 -37.81 11.37
CA TRP A 439 -28.06 -37.95 12.81
C TRP A 439 -28.10 -36.60 13.51
N ILE A 440 -27.44 -35.59 12.93
CA ILE A 440 -27.48 -34.21 13.42
C ILE A 440 -28.90 -33.65 13.35
N ALA A 441 -29.58 -33.80 12.22
CA ALA A 441 -30.96 -33.32 12.07
C ALA A 441 -31.94 -33.98 13.04
N ALA A 442 -31.74 -35.26 13.36
CA ALA A 442 -32.53 -35.94 14.38
C ALA A 442 -32.22 -35.43 15.80
N GLY A 443 -30.96 -35.11 16.11
CA GLY A 443 -30.60 -34.43 17.35
C GLY A 443 -31.28 -33.06 17.45
N ARG A 444 -31.27 -32.28 16.36
CA ARG A 444 -31.91 -30.95 16.32
C ARG A 444 -33.41 -31.01 16.47
N LEU A 445 -34.07 -31.98 15.83
CA LEU A 445 -35.50 -32.20 15.99
C LEU A 445 -35.85 -32.46 17.47
N MET A 446 -35.04 -33.25 18.17
CA MET A 446 -35.28 -33.51 19.59
C MET A 446 -34.99 -32.30 20.48
N GLU A 447 -33.94 -31.53 20.19
CA GLU A 447 -33.70 -30.27 20.88
C GLU A 447 -34.89 -29.31 20.72
N GLN A 448 -35.43 -29.18 19.50
CA GLN A 448 -36.62 -28.36 19.24
C GLN A 448 -37.86 -28.88 19.99
N GLN A 449 -38.05 -30.19 20.07
CA GLN A 449 -39.14 -30.80 20.84
C GLN A 449 -38.99 -30.58 22.35
N ALA A 450 -37.76 -30.59 22.87
CA ALA A 450 -37.47 -30.38 24.29
C ALA A 450 -37.66 -28.90 24.69
N MET A 451 -37.48 -27.97 23.75
CA MET A 451 -37.65 -26.52 23.97
C MET A 451 -39.11 -26.04 23.86
N LEU A 452 -40.07 -26.93 23.55
CA LEU A 452 -41.49 -26.57 23.54
C LEU A 452 -41.97 -26.23 24.97
N PRO A 453 -42.67 -25.09 25.17
CA PRO A 453 -43.00 -24.56 26.50
C PRO A 453 -44.00 -25.42 27.32
N GLU A 454 -44.62 -26.42 26.71
CA GLU A 454 -45.65 -27.27 27.33
C GLU A 454 -45.09 -28.39 28.22
N LYS A 455 -43.75 -28.58 28.28
CA LYS A 455 -43.12 -29.70 28.98
C LYS A 455 -42.53 -29.31 30.34
N SER A 456 -42.61 -30.22 31.32
CA SER A 456 -41.97 -30.06 32.63
C SER A 456 -40.43 -30.05 32.53
N GLU A 457 -39.76 -29.37 33.45
CA GLU A 457 -38.29 -29.21 33.43
C GLU A 457 -37.54 -30.56 33.49
N GLU A 458 -38.10 -31.55 34.19
CA GLU A 458 -37.55 -32.90 34.28
C GLU A 458 -37.66 -33.65 32.94
N ALA A 459 -38.80 -33.52 32.26
CA ALA A 459 -38.99 -34.10 30.93
C ALA A 459 -38.06 -33.44 29.90
N ARG A 460 -37.87 -32.12 29.99
CA ARG A 460 -36.92 -31.35 29.18
C ARG A 460 -35.49 -31.85 29.35
N ASN A 461 -35.02 -32.00 30.59
CA ASN A 461 -33.65 -32.46 30.85
C ASN A 461 -33.42 -33.89 30.33
N LYS A 462 -34.41 -34.79 30.49
CA LYS A 462 -34.33 -36.16 29.98
C LYS A 462 -34.27 -36.23 28.45
N GLU A 463 -35.02 -35.38 27.75
CA GLU A 463 -34.96 -35.28 26.29
C GLU A 463 -33.65 -34.65 25.80
N LEU A 464 -33.09 -33.68 26.53
CA LEU A 464 -31.78 -33.11 26.25
C LEU A 464 -30.65 -34.12 26.45
N ASP A 465 -30.69 -34.92 27.51
CA ASP A 465 -29.73 -36.02 27.71
C ASP A 465 -29.84 -37.08 26.60
N ALA A 466 -31.05 -37.29 26.07
CA ALA A 466 -31.24 -38.20 24.94
C ALA A 466 -30.53 -37.71 23.66
N VAL A 467 -30.38 -36.40 23.45
CA VAL A 467 -29.63 -35.83 22.31
C VAL A 467 -28.17 -36.29 22.32
N ASP A 468 -27.50 -36.23 23.47
CA ASP A 468 -26.12 -36.72 23.64
C ASP A 468 -26.03 -38.19 23.19
N THR A 469 -26.98 -39.03 23.63
CA THR A 469 -26.99 -40.46 23.27
C THR A 469 -27.20 -40.72 21.77
N ILE A 470 -27.94 -39.88 21.07
CA ILE A 470 -28.24 -40.05 19.64
C ILE A 470 -27.05 -39.67 18.79
N ILE A 471 -26.37 -38.59 19.14
CA ILE A 471 -25.15 -38.17 18.45
C ILE A 471 -24.05 -39.19 18.68
N GLU A 472 -23.87 -39.69 19.91
CA GLU A 472 -22.93 -40.79 20.18
C GLU A 472 -23.24 -42.06 19.38
N ARG A 473 -24.53 -42.43 19.26
CA ARG A 473 -24.96 -43.56 18.43
C ARG A 473 -24.69 -43.30 16.94
N GLY A 474 -24.92 -42.09 16.47
CA GLY A 474 -24.64 -41.68 15.10
C GLY A 474 -23.16 -41.79 14.76
N VAL A 475 -22.29 -41.27 15.63
CA VAL A 475 -20.84 -41.37 15.45
C VAL A 475 -20.35 -42.83 15.50
N ARG A 476 -20.89 -43.65 16.41
CA ARG A 476 -20.61 -45.10 16.44
C ARG A 476 -21.06 -45.82 15.18
N ASN A 477 -22.24 -45.49 14.66
CA ASN A 477 -22.79 -46.09 13.44
C ASN A 477 -21.96 -45.70 12.20
N LEU A 478 -21.52 -44.44 12.11
CA LEU A 478 -20.63 -43.98 11.02
C LEU A 478 -19.27 -44.68 11.06
N ARG A 479 -18.71 -44.90 12.27
CA ARG A 479 -17.51 -45.71 12.45
C ARG A 479 -17.70 -47.17 12.01
N GLN A 480 -18.86 -47.76 12.29
CA GLN A 480 -19.18 -49.13 11.83
C GLN A 480 -19.26 -49.22 10.30
N HIS A 481 -19.75 -48.18 9.63
CA HIS A 481 -19.79 -48.09 8.17
C HIS A 481 -18.49 -47.57 7.52
N GLN A 482 -17.40 -47.44 8.31
CA GLN A 482 -16.07 -46.98 7.88
C GLN A 482 -16.03 -45.57 7.25
N VAL A 483 -17.04 -44.73 7.53
CA VAL A 483 -17.03 -43.32 7.12
C VAL A 483 -16.36 -42.51 8.24
N LEU A 484 -15.04 -42.35 8.14
CA LEU A 484 -14.26 -41.52 9.06
C LEU A 484 -14.36 -40.05 8.61
N LEU A 485 -15.32 -39.31 9.16
CA LEU A 485 -15.30 -37.85 9.09
C LEU A 485 -14.10 -37.33 9.90
N THR A 486 -13.40 -36.33 9.37
CA THR A 486 -12.33 -35.67 10.12
C THR A 486 -12.92 -34.82 11.25
N ARG A 487 -12.15 -34.61 12.33
CA ARG A 487 -12.50 -33.70 13.43
C ARG A 487 -12.96 -32.33 12.94
N GLU A 488 -12.25 -31.75 11.97
CA GLU A 488 -12.58 -30.45 11.39
C GLU A 488 -13.96 -30.42 10.73
N GLN A 489 -14.36 -31.50 10.07
CA GLN A 489 -15.68 -31.61 9.45
C GLN A 489 -16.78 -31.63 10.52
N TRP A 490 -16.57 -32.37 11.62
CA TRP A 490 -17.49 -32.37 12.76
C TRP A 490 -17.60 -31.01 13.44
N LEU A 491 -16.50 -30.29 13.59
CA LEU A 491 -16.51 -28.93 14.14
C LEU A 491 -17.26 -27.96 13.22
N LYS A 492 -17.06 -28.02 11.90
CA LYS A 492 -17.83 -27.22 10.93
C LYS A 492 -19.33 -27.53 11.00
N GLU A 493 -19.71 -28.79 11.20
CA GLU A 493 -21.12 -29.15 11.37
C GLU A 493 -21.68 -28.66 12.72
N ALA A 494 -20.89 -28.67 13.79
CA ALA A 494 -21.27 -28.07 15.07
C ALA A 494 -21.47 -26.55 14.94
N GLU A 495 -20.58 -25.86 14.22
CA GLU A 495 -20.71 -24.42 13.90
C GLU A 495 -22.01 -24.13 13.13
N LYS A 496 -22.36 -24.95 12.13
CA LYS A 496 -23.66 -24.85 11.44
C LYS A 496 -24.86 -25.09 12.36
N CYS A 497 -24.75 -25.99 13.34
CA CYS A 497 -25.82 -26.22 14.33
C CYS A 497 -26.05 -25.01 15.22
N GLU A 498 -24.99 -24.27 15.54
CA GLU A 498 -25.11 -23.02 16.28
C GLU A 498 -25.77 -21.92 15.44
N GLU A 499 -25.43 -21.80 14.14
CA GLU A 499 -26.12 -20.89 13.21
C GLU A 499 -27.63 -21.13 13.16
N ASP A 500 -28.00 -22.40 13.13
CA ASP A 500 -29.40 -22.82 13.05
C ASP A 500 -30.15 -22.71 14.41
N GLY A 501 -29.48 -22.21 15.46
CA GLY A 501 -30.09 -21.93 16.77
C GLY A 501 -30.21 -23.14 17.71
N SER A 502 -29.41 -24.18 17.49
CA SER A 502 -29.43 -25.44 18.24
C SER A 502 -28.11 -25.68 19.02
N PRO A 503 -27.90 -24.98 20.16
CA PRO A 503 -26.64 -25.02 20.90
C PRO A 503 -26.39 -26.35 21.64
N ARG A 504 -27.44 -27.10 22.04
CA ARG A 504 -27.25 -28.35 22.78
C ARG A 504 -26.81 -29.49 21.88
N THR A 505 -27.33 -29.57 20.66
CA THR A 505 -26.81 -30.51 19.66
C THR A 505 -25.37 -30.20 19.27
N CYS A 506 -25.01 -28.92 19.19
CA CYS A 506 -23.62 -28.49 19.02
C CYS A 506 -22.74 -28.99 20.18
N GLU A 507 -23.15 -28.78 21.43
CA GLU A 507 -22.46 -29.33 22.61
C GLU A 507 -22.31 -30.86 22.55
N ALA A 508 -23.36 -31.57 22.16
CA ALA A 508 -23.37 -33.03 22.03
C ALA A 508 -22.38 -33.54 20.98
N ILE A 509 -22.33 -32.88 19.81
CA ILE A 509 -21.36 -33.18 18.74
C ILE A 509 -19.95 -33.00 19.29
N ILE A 510 -19.69 -31.85 19.90
CA ILE A 510 -18.38 -31.48 20.43
C ILE A 510 -17.91 -32.48 21.51
N LYS A 511 -18.76 -32.82 22.48
CA LYS A 511 -18.45 -33.85 23.49
C LYS A 511 -18.06 -35.19 22.86
N ALA A 512 -18.76 -35.59 21.79
CA ALA A 512 -18.50 -36.86 21.12
C ALA A 512 -17.23 -36.82 20.26
N THR A 513 -16.88 -35.68 19.66
CA THR A 513 -15.87 -35.59 18.58
C THR A 513 -14.56 -34.92 18.97
N VAL A 514 -14.53 -34.09 20.02
CA VAL A 514 -13.34 -33.29 20.39
C VAL A 514 -12.15 -34.14 20.87
N ALA A 515 -12.40 -35.33 21.41
CA ALA A 515 -11.33 -36.25 21.82
C ALA A 515 -10.83 -37.19 20.71
N MET A 516 -11.39 -37.09 19.50
CA MET A 516 -10.99 -37.95 18.38
C MET A 516 -9.66 -37.50 17.77
N ASP A 517 -8.81 -38.47 17.50
CA ASP A 517 -7.56 -38.30 16.73
C ASP A 517 -6.55 -37.32 17.36
N ILE A 518 -6.49 -37.24 18.70
CA ILE A 518 -5.52 -36.40 19.43
C ILE A 518 -4.77 -37.22 20.48
N GLU A 519 -3.44 -37.11 20.44
CA GLU A 519 -2.54 -37.62 21.46
C GLU A 519 -2.74 -36.90 22.79
N GLU A 520 -2.58 -37.59 23.91
CA GLU A 520 -3.02 -37.06 25.21
C GLU A 520 -2.27 -35.80 25.65
N GLU A 521 -1.03 -35.63 25.16
CA GLU A 521 -0.16 -34.50 25.46
C GLU A 521 -0.62 -33.20 24.76
N ASP A 522 -1.06 -33.29 23.50
CA ASP A 522 -1.45 -32.15 22.65
C ASP A 522 -2.92 -31.73 22.81
N ARG A 523 -3.71 -32.47 23.60
CA ARG A 523 -5.15 -32.20 23.79
C ARG A 523 -5.43 -30.78 24.26
N LEU A 524 -4.64 -30.25 25.20
CA LEU A 524 -4.90 -28.90 25.72
C LEU A 524 -4.73 -27.84 24.63
N ASP A 525 -3.57 -27.83 23.98
CA ASP A 525 -3.20 -26.76 23.05
C ASP A 525 -4.09 -26.79 21.81
N THR A 526 -4.43 -27.99 21.33
CA THR A 526 -5.36 -28.15 20.21
C THR A 526 -6.80 -27.77 20.57
N TRP A 527 -7.28 -28.01 21.79
CA TRP A 527 -8.63 -27.59 22.19
C TRP A 527 -8.72 -26.08 22.42
N VAL A 528 -7.67 -25.47 22.98
CA VAL A 528 -7.60 -24.01 23.12
C VAL A 528 -7.52 -23.35 21.74
N GLY A 529 -6.68 -23.85 20.85
CA GLY A 529 -6.59 -23.35 19.47
C GLY A 529 -7.90 -23.49 18.69
N ASP A 530 -8.63 -24.58 18.87
CA ASP A 530 -9.95 -24.76 18.26
C ASP A 530 -11.00 -23.80 18.83
N ALA A 531 -10.99 -23.57 20.15
CA ALA A 531 -11.88 -22.60 20.78
C ALA A 531 -11.60 -21.17 20.29
N ASP A 532 -10.33 -20.81 20.12
CA ASP A 532 -9.90 -19.52 19.56
C ASP A 532 -10.31 -19.40 18.09
N ALA A 533 -10.17 -20.47 17.31
CA ALA A 533 -10.61 -20.50 15.92
C ALA A 533 -12.13 -20.35 15.81
N ALA A 534 -12.89 -21.02 16.67
CA ALA A 534 -14.35 -20.90 16.74
C ALA A 534 -14.80 -19.48 17.14
N GLU A 535 -14.15 -18.87 18.14
CA GLU A 535 -14.41 -17.48 18.54
C GLU A 535 -14.09 -16.50 17.40
N SER A 536 -12.99 -16.70 16.67
CA SER A 536 -12.64 -15.87 15.51
C SER A 536 -13.67 -15.93 14.38
N ARG A 537 -14.41 -17.05 14.28
CA ARG A 537 -15.54 -17.23 13.34
C ARG A 537 -16.86 -16.71 13.91
N GLY A 538 -16.90 -16.26 15.17
CA GLY A 538 -18.08 -15.77 15.86
C GLY A 538 -19.01 -16.87 16.38
N ARG A 539 -18.51 -18.10 16.53
CA ARG A 539 -19.25 -19.27 17.01
C ARG A 539 -18.95 -19.47 18.50
N VAL A 540 -19.75 -18.83 19.34
CA VAL A 540 -19.52 -18.72 20.78
C VAL A 540 -20.00 -19.98 21.49
N GLY A 541 -21.09 -20.58 21.05
CA GLY A 541 -21.66 -21.82 21.57
C GLY A 541 -20.70 -23.00 21.40
N THR A 542 -20.10 -23.15 20.21
CA THR A 542 -19.07 -24.17 19.98
C THR A 542 -17.84 -23.93 20.87
N ALA A 543 -17.34 -22.70 20.94
CA ALA A 543 -16.19 -22.36 21.79
C ALA A 543 -16.48 -22.63 23.28
N ARG A 544 -17.68 -22.28 23.77
CA ARG A 544 -18.13 -22.56 25.14
C ARG A 544 -18.19 -24.06 25.41
N ALA A 545 -18.70 -24.85 24.46
CA ALA A 545 -18.78 -26.30 24.57
C ALA A 545 -17.39 -26.96 24.61
N ILE A 546 -16.46 -26.51 23.75
CA ILE A 546 -15.08 -26.99 23.71
C ILE A 546 -14.38 -26.68 25.04
N LEU A 547 -14.48 -25.44 25.52
CA LEU A 547 -13.88 -25.04 26.78
C LEU A 547 -14.51 -25.76 27.98
N ALA A 548 -15.83 -25.94 28.00
CA ALA A 548 -16.51 -26.70 29.06
C ALA A 548 -16.07 -28.17 29.08
N TYR A 549 -15.86 -28.79 27.92
CA TYR A 549 -15.28 -30.13 27.81
C TYR A 549 -13.83 -30.16 28.30
N ALA A 550 -13.01 -29.21 27.84
CA ALA A 550 -11.61 -29.10 28.24
C ALA A 550 -11.47 -28.90 29.76
N LEU A 551 -12.34 -28.10 30.39
CA LEU A 551 -12.34 -27.84 31.84
C LEU A 551 -12.72 -29.07 32.67
N ARG A 552 -13.56 -29.97 32.13
CA ARG A 552 -13.88 -31.25 32.78
C ARG A 552 -12.67 -32.18 32.79
N VAL A 553 -11.87 -32.16 31.73
CA VAL A 553 -10.68 -33.02 31.59
C VAL A 553 -9.48 -32.44 32.34
N PHE A 554 -9.30 -31.12 32.32
CA PHE A 554 -8.18 -30.43 32.97
C PHE A 554 -8.64 -29.34 33.96
N PRO A 555 -9.13 -29.71 35.15
CA PRO A 555 -9.60 -28.74 36.16
C PRO A 555 -8.47 -27.87 36.73
N ASP A 556 -7.22 -28.34 36.71
CA ASP A 556 -6.13 -27.71 37.46
C ASP A 556 -5.46 -26.53 36.72
N LYS A 557 -5.71 -26.40 35.41
CA LYS A 557 -4.99 -25.45 34.54
C LYS A 557 -5.58 -24.04 34.61
N ARG A 558 -4.84 -23.10 35.21
CA ARG A 558 -5.20 -21.67 35.33
C ARG A 558 -5.47 -20.96 34.00
N SER A 559 -4.70 -21.25 32.95
CA SER A 559 -4.84 -20.61 31.64
C SER A 559 -6.19 -20.89 31.00
N LEU A 560 -6.68 -22.12 31.14
CA LEU A 560 -7.95 -22.57 30.58
C LEU A 560 -9.15 -21.88 31.25
N TRP A 561 -9.14 -21.79 32.59
CA TRP A 561 -10.16 -21.05 33.33
C TRP A 561 -10.18 -19.55 33.00
N ARG A 562 -9.01 -18.93 32.82
CA ARG A 562 -8.92 -17.54 32.38
C ARG A 562 -9.54 -17.37 30.99
N ARG A 563 -9.20 -18.26 30.06
CA ARG A 563 -9.74 -18.22 28.70
C ARG A 563 -11.26 -18.38 28.67
N ALA A 564 -11.81 -19.29 29.46
CA ALA A 564 -13.25 -19.47 29.61
C ALA A 564 -13.93 -18.23 30.21
N ALA A 565 -13.33 -17.63 31.26
CA ALA A 565 -13.82 -16.40 31.84
C ALA A 565 -13.75 -15.21 30.87
N ASP A 566 -12.71 -15.14 30.03
CA ASP A 566 -12.58 -14.12 28.99
C ASP A 566 -13.64 -14.29 27.89
N LEU A 567 -13.91 -15.53 27.45
CA LEU A 567 -14.98 -15.82 26.49
C LEU A 567 -16.35 -15.37 27.02
N GLU A 568 -16.67 -15.70 28.28
CA GLU A 568 -17.93 -15.28 28.91
C GLU A 568 -18.00 -13.77 29.16
N ARG A 569 -16.87 -13.12 29.42
CA ARG A 569 -16.83 -11.66 29.58
C ARG A 569 -17.16 -10.94 28.27
N VAL A 570 -16.73 -11.48 27.13
CA VAL A 570 -16.97 -10.87 25.81
C VAL A 570 -18.36 -11.21 25.28
N HIS A 571 -18.82 -12.45 25.44
CA HIS A 571 -20.02 -12.97 24.77
C HIS A 571 -21.10 -13.53 25.70
N GLY A 572 -20.80 -13.69 26.99
CA GLY A 572 -21.65 -14.36 27.97
C GLY A 572 -22.63 -13.47 28.69
N THR A 573 -23.47 -14.11 29.51
CA THR A 573 -24.30 -13.43 30.51
C THR A 573 -23.52 -13.31 31.82
N ARG A 574 -23.81 -12.27 32.61
CA ARG A 574 -23.15 -12.03 33.90
C ARG A 574 -23.25 -13.24 34.83
N ASP A 575 -24.39 -13.90 34.84
CA ASP A 575 -24.62 -15.09 35.68
C ASP A 575 -23.79 -16.30 35.23
N SER A 576 -23.63 -16.48 33.90
CA SER A 576 -22.78 -17.55 33.36
C SER A 576 -21.30 -17.33 33.71
N LEU A 577 -20.83 -16.07 33.63
CA LEU A 577 -19.48 -15.70 34.02
C LEU A 577 -19.24 -15.95 35.52
N VAL A 578 -20.16 -15.53 36.38
CA VAL A 578 -20.08 -15.78 37.84
C VAL A 578 -20.07 -17.28 38.13
N ALA A 579 -20.92 -18.07 37.46
CA ALA A 579 -20.94 -19.52 37.65
C ALA A 579 -19.65 -20.21 37.19
N ILE A 580 -18.98 -19.71 36.14
CA ILE A 580 -17.66 -20.22 35.74
C ILE A 580 -16.61 -19.79 36.75
N LEU A 581 -16.60 -18.54 37.20
CA LEU A 581 -15.62 -18.02 38.15
C LEU A 581 -15.72 -18.69 39.52
N GLU A 582 -16.93 -18.99 40.00
CA GLU A 582 -17.15 -19.74 41.23
C GLU A 582 -16.60 -21.17 41.14
N ARG A 583 -16.87 -21.86 40.03
CA ARG A 583 -16.27 -23.18 39.73
C ARG A 583 -14.75 -23.10 39.63
N ALA A 584 -14.23 -22.05 38.98
CA ALA A 584 -12.80 -21.86 38.80
C ALA A 584 -12.07 -21.65 40.13
N VAL A 585 -12.68 -20.88 41.02
CA VAL A 585 -12.19 -20.61 42.37
C VAL A 585 -12.19 -21.87 43.24
N HIS A 586 -13.20 -22.73 43.09
CA HIS A 586 -13.27 -23.99 43.83
C HIS A 586 -12.15 -24.96 43.42
N HIS A 587 -11.87 -25.07 42.11
CA HIS A 587 -10.85 -25.98 41.59
C HIS A 587 -9.42 -25.40 41.66
N VAL A 588 -9.26 -24.09 41.42
CA VAL A 588 -7.95 -23.42 41.39
C VAL A 588 -7.94 -22.21 42.33
N PRO A 589 -7.82 -22.44 43.66
CA PRO A 589 -7.87 -21.35 44.64
C PRO A 589 -6.64 -20.42 44.58
N GLN A 590 -5.50 -20.89 44.09
CA GLN A 590 -4.26 -20.08 43.99
C GLN A 590 -4.27 -19.05 42.84
N ALA A 591 -5.26 -19.08 41.96
CA ALA A 591 -5.29 -18.23 40.78
C ALA A 591 -5.82 -16.81 41.10
N GLU A 592 -4.92 -15.91 41.52
CA GLU A 592 -5.24 -14.52 41.91
C GLU A 592 -6.11 -13.77 40.87
N VAL A 593 -5.74 -13.84 39.60
CA VAL A 593 -6.46 -13.14 38.52
C VAL A 593 -7.93 -13.56 38.40
N LEU A 594 -8.28 -14.82 38.69
CA LEU A 594 -9.68 -15.28 38.61
C LEU A 594 -10.52 -14.69 39.76
N TRP A 595 -9.94 -14.62 40.96
CA TRP A 595 -10.54 -13.91 42.09
C TRP A 595 -10.76 -12.43 41.79
N LEU A 596 -9.77 -11.78 41.17
CA LEU A 596 -9.87 -10.37 40.77
C LEU A 596 -10.92 -10.14 39.69
N MET A 597 -11.04 -11.05 38.72
CA MET A 597 -12.11 -11.01 37.72
C MET A 597 -13.48 -11.15 38.37
N TRP A 598 -13.61 -12.06 39.35
CA TRP A 598 -14.87 -12.27 40.06
C TRP A 598 -15.28 -11.07 40.91
N ALA A 599 -14.34 -10.54 41.69
CA ALA A 599 -14.55 -9.32 42.48
C ALA A 599 -14.91 -8.12 41.59
N LYS A 600 -14.23 -7.98 40.44
CA LYS A 600 -14.49 -6.90 39.47
C LYS A 600 -15.88 -7.04 38.84
N GLU A 601 -16.30 -8.24 38.47
CA GLU A 601 -17.62 -8.46 37.87
C GLU A 601 -18.75 -8.16 38.87
N LYS A 602 -18.61 -8.62 40.12
CA LYS A 602 -19.54 -8.27 41.21
C LYS A 602 -19.59 -6.77 41.47
N TRP A 603 -18.44 -6.11 41.42
CA TRP A 603 -18.35 -4.67 41.55
C TRP A 603 -19.00 -3.91 40.39
N LEU A 604 -18.79 -4.32 39.14
CA LEU A 604 -19.46 -3.76 37.96
C LEU A 604 -20.97 -4.01 37.97
N ALA A 605 -21.43 -5.09 38.62
CA ALA A 605 -22.84 -5.35 38.86
C ALA A 605 -23.45 -4.42 39.93
N GLY A 606 -22.64 -3.62 40.62
CA GLY A 606 -23.05 -2.73 41.71
C GLY A 606 -23.13 -3.41 43.08
N ASP A 607 -22.79 -4.70 43.17
CA ASP A 607 -22.80 -5.48 44.41
C ASP A 607 -21.46 -5.36 45.14
N VAL A 608 -21.28 -4.21 45.82
CA VAL A 608 -20.09 -3.92 46.62
C VAL A 608 -19.92 -4.90 47.80
N PRO A 609 -20.97 -5.24 48.58
CA PRO A 609 -20.84 -6.23 49.65
C PRO A 609 -20.44 -7.61 49.11
N GLY A 610 -21.03 -8.08 48.02
CA GLY A 610 -20.65 -9.34 47.39
C GLY A 610 -19.20 -9.33 46.91
N ALA A 611 -18.71 -8.22 46.35
CA ALA A 611 -17.31 -8.08 45.98
C ALA A 611 -16.36 -8.15 47.20
N ARG A 612 -16.76 -7.61 48.36
CA ARG A 612 -16.00 -7.75 49.62
C ARG A 612 -15.96 -9.18 50.10
N GLU A 613 -17.08 -9.89 50.12
CA GLU A 613 -17.13 -11.32 50.49
C GLU A 613 -16.21 -12.17 49.59
N VAL A 614 -16.19 -11.87 48.30
CA VAL A 614 -15.29 -12.53 47.34
C VAL A 614 -13.83 -12.25 47.69
N LEU A 615 -13.47 -11.00 47.99
CA LEU A 615 -12.11 -10.63 48.39
C LEU A 615 -11.71 -11.22 49.74
N GLU A 616 -12.63 -11.34 50.70
CA GLU A 616 -12.40 -12.02 51.98
C GLU A 616 -12.10 -13.50 51.79
N LYS A 617 -12.90 -14.19 50.96
CA LYS A 617 -12.61 -15.57 50.54
C LYS A 617 -11.26 -15.67 49.84
N ALA A 618 -10.91 -14.66 49.02
CA ALA A 618 -9.63 -14.60 48.34
C ALA A 618 -8.45 -14.40 49.30
N PHE A 619 -8.62 -13.65 50.41
CA PHE A 619 -7.59 -13.50 51.44
C PHE A 619 -7.33 -14.79 52.21
N VAL A 620 -8.39 -15.57 52.48
CA VAL A 620 -8.26 -16.90 53.11
C VAL A 620 -7.50 -17.85 52.18
N ALA A 621 -7.80 -17.81 50.88
CA ALA A 621 -7.12 -18.64 49.89
C ALA A 621 -5.68 -18.20 49.63
N ASN A 622 -5.41 -16.89 49.58
CA ASN A 622 -4.12 -16.32 49.22
C ASN A 622 -3.73 -15.11 50.11
N PRO A 623 -3.10 -15.35 51.27
CA PRO A 623 -2.74 -14.28 52.20
C PRO A 623 -1.64 -13.32 51.71
N GLU A 624 -0.69 -13.82 50.91
CA GLU A 624 0.51 -13.08 50.49
C GLU A 624 0.34 -12.30 49.17
N SER A 625 -0.80 -12.45 48.50
CA SER A 625 -0.99 -11.95 47.14
C SER A 625 -1.14 -10.43 47.07
N GLU A 626 -0.10 -9.75 46.56
CA GLU A 626 -0.07 -8.30 46.37
C GLU A 626 -1.27 -7.77 45.56
N GLN A 627 -1.68 -8.47 44.49
CA GLN A 627 -2.71 -7.96 43.58
C GLN A 627 -4.09 -7.89 44.24
N ILE A 628 -4.39 -8.84 45.13
CA ILE A 628 -5.66 -8.92 45.87
C ILE A 628 -5.73 -7.79 46.90
N TRP A 629 -4.65 -7.57 47.66
CA TRP A 629 -4.55 -6.44 48.59
C TRP A 629 -4.75 -5.10 47.88
N LEU A 630 -4.10 -4.90 46.73
CA LEU A 630 -4.25 -3.66 45.97
C LEU A 630 -5.64 -3.49 45.36
N ALA A 631 -6.31 -4.58 44.98
CA ALA A 631 -7.67 -4.53 44.48
C ALA A 631 -8.68 -4.22 45.59
N ALA A 632 -8.51 -4.79 46.79
CA ALA A 632 -9.32 -4.45 47.96
C ALA A 632 -9.16 -2.98 48.34
N VAL A 633 -7.93 -2.47 48.38
CA VAL A 633 -7.67 -1.05 48.65
C VAL A 633 -8.28 -0.16 47.58
N LYS A 634 -8.22 -0.56 46.30
CA LYS A 634 -8.85 0.19 45.20
C LYS A 634 -10.37 0.24 45.37
N LEU A 635 -11.00 -0.89 45.67
CA LEU A 635 -12.44 -1.00 45.87
C LEU A 635 -12.92 -0.11 47.03
N GLU A 636 -12.24 -0.16 48.18
CA GLU A 636 -12.60 0.69 49.32
C GLU A 636 -12.31 2.18 49.06
N ALA A 637 -11.23 2.50 48.33
CA ALA A 637 -10.91 3.88 47.98
C ALA A 637 -11.93 4.51 47.02
N GLU A 638 -12.44 3.74 46.04
CA GLU A 638 -13.46 4.20 45.08
C GLU A 638 -14.84 4.35 45.72
N ASN A 639 -15.14 3.57 46.77
CA ASN A 639 -16.38 3.70 47.54
C ASN A 639 -16.34 4.81 48.61
N GLY A 640 -15.19 5.49 48.79
CA GLY A 640 -15.04 6.58 49.74
C GLY A 640 -14.72 6.17 51.19
N GLU A 641 -14.55 4.87 51.46
CA GLU A 641 -14.19 4.35 52.79
C GLU A 641 -12.68 4.43 53.04
N LEU A 642 -12.19 5.66 53.15
CA LEU A 642 -10.77 5.98 53.19
C LEU A 642 -10.06 5.47 54.45
N GLY A 643 -10.79 5.35 55.57
CA GLY A 643 -10.27 4.82 56.82
C GLY A 643 -9.92 3.33 56.71
N VAL A 644 -10.89 2.53 56.22
CA VAL A 644 -10.71 1.09 56.01
C VAL A 644 -9.61 0.82 54.98
N ALA A 645 -9.57 1.59 53.89
CA ALA A 645 -8.50 1.50 52.88
C ALA A 645 -7.10 1.73 53.48
N ARG A 646 -6.96 2.66 54.44
CA ARG A 646 -5.69 2.91 55.14
C ARG A 646 -5.29 1.74 56.04
N GLU A 647 -6.23 1.21 56.82
CA GLU A 647 -5.97 0.05 57.68
C GLU A 647 -5.57 -1.17 56.86
N LEU A 648 -6.27 -1.42 55.74
CA LEU A 648 -5.92 -2.46 54.78
C LEU A 648 -4.52 -2.27 54.21
N LEU A 649 -4.11 -1.03 53.88
CA LEU A 649 -2.74 -0.74 53.42
C LEU A 649 -1.69 -0.99 54.50
N VAL A 650 -1.98 -0.64 55.76
CA VAL A 650 -1.06 -0.92 56.89
C VAL A 650 -0.91 -2.43 57.11
N ARG A 651 -2.01 -3.18 57.08
CA ARG A 651 -1.99 -4.66 57.14
C ARG A 651 -1.26 -5.26 55.94
N ALA A 652 -1.47 -4.73 54.74
CA ALA A 652 -0.78 -5.17 53.53
C ALA A 652 0.75 -4.95 53.63
N ARG A 653 1.20 -3.85 54.25
CA ARG A 653 2.63 -3.59 54.50
C ARG A 653 3.25 -4.60 55.46
N THR A 654 2.49 -5.16 56.40
CA THR A 654 3.01 -6.15 57.35
C THR A 654 2.95 -7.58 56.80
N VAL A 655 1.91 -7.92 56.03
CA VAL A 655 1.67 -9.28 55.56
C VAL A 655 2.43 -9.57 54.26
N ALA A 656 2.30 -8.71 53.25
CA ALA A 656 2.91 -8.93 51.93
C ALA A 656 4.23 -8.16 51.74
N ASP A 657 4.41 -7.03 52.43
CA ASP A 657 5.62 -6.16 52.46
C ASP A 657 6.25 -5.85 51.08
N THR A 658 5.48 -5.83 49.98
CA THR A 658 6.03 -5.62 48.62
C THR A 658 6.28 -4.15 48.28
N GLN A 659 7.32 -3.87 47.48
CA GLN A 659 7.67 -2.52 47.00
C GLN A 659 6.51 -1.73 46.36
N ARG A 660 5.60 -2.40 45.65
CA ARG A 660 4.47 -1.75 44.97
C ARG A 660 3.30 -1.49 45.92
N ILE A 661 3.15 -2.23 47.02
CA ILE A 661 2.24 -1.89 48.13
C ILE A 661 2.71 -0.60 48.81
N TRP A 662 4.00 -0.48 49.15
CA TRP A 662 4.59 0.75 49.70
C TRP A 662 4.42 1.95 48.76
N MET A 663 4.61 1.73 47.46
CA MET A 663 4.35 2.76 46.45
C MET A 663 2.89 3.20 46.45
N LYS A 664 1.94 2.25 46.43
CA LYS A 664 0.51 2.55 46.40
C LYS A 664 0.04 3.20 47.69
N SER A 665 0.64 2.85 48.82
CA SER A 665 0.33 3.47 50.09
C SER A 665 0.81 4.92 50.16
N ALA A 666 2.01 5.22 49.66
CA ALA A 666 2.49 6.58 49.53
C ALA A 666 1.65 7.41 48.54
N VAL A 667 1.22 6.81 47.42
CA VAL A 667 0.30 7.47 46.47
C VAL A 667 -1.06 7.74 47.11
N PHE A 668 -1.60 6.79 47.89
CA PHE A 668 -2.86 6.96 48.59
C PHE A 668 -2.77 8.12 49.60
N GLU A 669 -1.73 8.17 50.43
CA GLU A 669 -1.50 9.27 51.37
C GLU A 669 -1.31 10.61 50.66
N ARG A 670 -0.64 10.62 49.50
CA ARG A 670 -0.52 11.80 48.63
C ARG A 670 -1.87 12.26 48.08
N GLN A 671 -2.74 11.34 47.66
CA GLN A 671 -4.10 11.67 47.18
C GLN A 671 -4.96 12.30 48.28
N GLN A 672 -4.77 11.89 49.54
CA GLN A 672 -5.46 12.46 50.69
C GLN A 672 -4.87 13.80 51.17
N GLY A 673 -3.86 14.33 50.49
CA GLY A 673 -3.20 15.59 50.88
C GLY A 673 -2.31 15.50 52.12
N GLN A 674 -2.11 14.30 52.70
CA GLN A 674 -1.25 14.09 53.85
C GLN A 674 0.20 13.91 53.41
N LEU A 675 0.83 15.01 53.00
CA LEU A 675 2.16 15.00 52.41
C LEU A 675 3.27 14.63 53.41
N SER A 676 3.11 14.96 54.69
CA SER A 676 4.09 14.63 55.74
C SER A 676 4.17 13.13 56.00
N THR A 677 3.03 12.48 56.23
CA THR A 677 2.96 11.02 56.41
C THR A 677 3.43 10.29 55.15
N ALA A 678 3.09 10.80 53.96
CA ALA A 678 3.57 10.25 52.70
C ALA A 678 5.11 10.29 52.58
N LEU A 679 5.76 11.35 53.06
CA LEU A 679 7.23 11.41 53.08
C LEU A 679 7.82 10.43 54.10
N GLU A 680 7.23 10.30 55.29
CA GLU A 680 7.68 9.31 56.29
C GLU A 680 7.55 7.87 55.76
N THR A 681 6.42 7.55 55.10
CA THR A 681 6.22 6.22 54.51
C THR A 681 7.14 5.96 53.34
N LEU A 682 7.45 6.98 52.53
CA LEU A 682 8.47 6.90 51.48
C LEU A 682 9.88 6.71 52.04
N GLU A 683 10.26 7.43 53.09
CA GLU A 683 11.57 7.27 53.73
C GLU A 683 11.75 5.88 54.34
N ALA A 684 10.71 5.35 55.02
CA ALA A 684 10.69 3.99 55.52
C ALA A 684 10.79 2.97 54.37
N ALA A 685 10.04 3.19 53.28
CA ALA A 685 10.08 2.35 52.09
C ALA A 685 11.44 2.38 51.40
N LEU A 686 12.10 3.55 51.32
CA LEU A 686 13.41 3.71 50.68
C LEU A 686 14.55 3.08 51.49
N LYS A 687 14.43 3.03 52.82
CA LYS A 687 15.36 2.27 53.69
C LYS A 687 15.29 0.77 53.39
N LYS A 688 14.09 0.23 53.18
CA LYS A 688 13.89 -1.19 52.83
C LYS A 688 14.20 -1.48 51.36
N TYR A 689 13.78 -0.61 50.45
CA TYR A 689 13.80 -0.80 49.00
C TYR A 689 14.52 0.34 48.26
N PRO A 690 15.85 0.49 48.44
CA PRO A 690 16.62 1.57 47.82
C PRO A 690 16.77 1.43 46.29
N LYS A 691 16.49 0.25 45.71
CA LYS A 691 16.61 -0.03 44.27
C LYS A 691 15.33 0.26 43.47
N PHE A 692 14.26 0.72 44.11
CA PHE A 692 12.98 0.90 43.45
C PHE A 692 12.74 2.38 43.06
N ALA A 693 12.97 2.68 41.78
CA ALA A 693 12.98 4.05 41.25
C ALA A 693 11.66 4.83 41.45
N LYS A 694 10.50 4.15 41.40
CA LYS A 694 9.19 4.82 41.50
C LYS A 694 8.96 5.52 42.84
N LEU A 695 9.57 5.05 43.93
CA LEU A 695 9.47 5.73 45.23
C LEU A 695 10.18 7.09 45.19
N TYR A 696 11.38 7.16 44.63
CA TYR A 696 12.08 8.42 44.40
C TYR A 696 11.31 9.35 43.46
N MET A 697 10.61 8.79 42.46
CA MET A 697 9.75 9.58 41.56
C MET A 697 8.62 10.25 42.34
N ILE A 698 7.93 9.50 43.21
CA ILE A 698 6.82 10.02 44.03
C ILE A 698 7.35 11.05 45.04
N GLN A 699 8.46 10.78 45.70
CA GLN A 699 9.09 11.71 46.65
C GLN A 699 9.45 13.04 45.97
N GLY A 700 10.11 12.97 44.81
CA GLY A 700 10.46 14.17 44.05
C GLY A 700 9.24 14.94 43.55
N GLN A 701 8.17 14.26 43.13
CA GLN A 701 6.91 14.89 42.75
C GLN A 701 6.18 15.55 43.94
N ILE A 702 6.24 14.95 45.14
CA ILE A 702 5.71 15.57 46.37
C ILE A 702 6.48 16.85 46.68
N HIS A 703 7.81 16.81 46.65
CA HIS A 703 8.61 18.03 46.87
C HIS A 703 8.40 19.09 45.79
N GLN A 704 8.19 18.68 44.54
CA GLN A 704 7.80 19.59 43.46
C GLN A 704 6.44 20.24 43.75
N SER A 705 5.45 19.48 44.23
CA SER A 705 4.13 20.02 44.62
C SER A 705 4.20 20.99 45.81
N GLN A 706 5.20 20.82 46.69
CA GLN A 706 5.49 21.73 47.80
C GLN A 706 6.30 22.97 47.35
N GLY A 707 6.73 23.06 46.09
CA GLY A 707 7.61 24.14 45.59
C GLY A 707 9.08 24.02 46.02
N ASN A 708 9.46 22.94 46.70
CA ASN A 708 10.82 22.72 47.22
C ASN A 708 11.74 22.10 46.14
N PHE A 709 12.11 22.91 45.13
CA PHE A 709 12.98 22.46 44.03
C PHE A 709 14.34 21.88 44.48
N PRO A 710 15.04 22.42 45.50
CA PRO A 710 16.30 21.83 45.96
C PRO A 710 16.14 20.41 46.55
N ALA A 711 15.09 20.19 47.34
CA ALA A 711 14.81 18.87 47.92
C ALA A 711 14.35 17.87 46.85
N ALA A 712 13.56 18.32 45.87
CA ALA A 712 13.18 17.51 44.71
C ALA A 712 14.40 17.07 43.89
N ARG A 713 15.34 18.00 43.63
CA ARG A 713 16.62 17.69 42.97
C ARG A 713 17.44 16.65 43.73
N ALA A 714 17.57 16.80 45.05
CA ALA A 714 18.29 15.85 45.88
C ALA A 714 17.65 14.46 45.81
N SER A 715 16.32 14.39 45.85
CA SER A 715 15.55 13.14 45.76
C SER A 715 15.74 12.45 44.40
N PHE A 716 15.63 13.21 43.29
CA PHE A 716 15.86 12.66 41.96
C PHE A 716 17.33 12.28 41.72
N ALA A 717 18.29 13.08 42.19
CA ALA A 717 19.72 12.75 42.08
C ALA A 717 20.09 11.50 42.89
N ALA A 718 19.51 11.34 44.09
CA ALA A 718 19.65 10.12 44.88
C ALA A 718 19.06 8.91 44.13
N GLY A 719 17.87 9.06 43.56
CA GLY A 719 17.25 8.00 42.75
C GLY A 719 18.07 7.65 41.51
N ILE A 720 18.63 8.64 40.80
CA ILE A 720 19.46 8.42 39.60
C ILE A 720 20.74 7.66 39.96
N LYS A 721 21.34 7.97 41.11
CA LYS A 721 22.55 7.30 41.58
C LYS A 721 22.30 5.83 41.91
N GLN A 722 21.14 5.53 42.53
CA GLN A 722 20.77 4.16 42.90
C GLN A 722 20.20 3.36 41.72
N CYS A 723 19.44 4.02 40.84
CA CYS A 723 18.70 3.42 39.74
C CYS A 723 19.01 4.15 38.41
N PRO A 724 20.23 4.00 37.86
CA PRO A 724 20.59 4.68 36.62
C PRO A 724 19.80 4.17 35.41
N LYS A 725 19.28 2.93 35.46
CA LYS A 725 18.57 2.27 34.36
C LYS A 725 17.15 2.78 34.10
N GLU A 726 16.50 3.38 35.10
CA GLU A 726 15.11 3.81 34.94
C GLU A 726 15.02 5.16 34.22
N VAL A 727 14.46 5.14 33.01
CA VAL A 727 14.42 6.29 32.09
C VAL A 727 13.50 7.40 32.59
N THR A 728 12.34 7.05 33.12
CA THR A 728 11.33 8.02 33.55
C THR A 728 11.82 8.95 34.65
N LEU A 729 12.77 8.48 35.48
CA LEU A 729 13.39 9.29 36.52
C LEU A 729 14.26 10.41 35.94
N TRP A 730 15.06 10.10 34.92
CA TRP A 730 15.85 11.09 34.17
C TRP A 730 14.95 12.12 33.49
N ILE A 731 13.83 11.68 32.93
CA ILE A 731 12.84 12.56 32.30
C ILE A 731 12.22 13.51 33.32
N LEU A 732 11.79 13.01 34.48
CA LEU A 732 11.24 13.87 35.55
C LEU A 732 12.28 14.85 36.08
N ALA A 733 13.53 14.42 36.26
CA ALA A 733 14.62 15.30 36.67
C ALA A 733 14.90 16.39 35.63
N SER A 734 14.88 16.05 34.34
CA SER A 734 15.04 17.02 33.25
C SER A 734 13.90 18.04 33.23
N ARG A 735 12.65 17.58 33.35
CA ARG A 735 11.46 18.45 33.43
C ARG A 735 11.45 19.34 34.68
N LEU A 736 12.02 18.87 35.80
CA LEU A 736 12.19 19.70 37.01
C LEU A 736 13.20 20.84 36.76
N GLU A 737 14.33 20.56 36.12
CA GLU A 737 15.33 21.58 35.77
C GLU A 737 14.78 22.59 34.73
N GLU A 738 13.95 22.11 33.80
CA GLU A 738 13.24 22.96 32.85
C GLU A 738 12.22 23.86 33.56
N ALA A 739 11.46 23.33 34.53
CA ALA A 739 10.54 24.12 35.35
C ALA A 739 11.24 25.21 36.18
N ASP A 740 12.49 24.99 36.58
CA ASP A 740 13.34 26.01 37.25
C ASP A 740 14.09 26.91 36.24
N GLY A 741 13.74 26.86 34.95
CA GLY A 741 14.32 27.70 33.88
C GLY A 741 15.74 27.35 33.46
N LYS A 742 16.33 26.26 33.98
CA LYS A 742 17.73 25.86 33.74
C LYS A 742 17.85 24.85 32.60
N SER A 743 17.47 25.26 31.39
CA SER A 743 17.48 24.40 30.18
C SER A 743 18.84 23.78 29.85
N ILE A 744 19.95 24.47 30.13
CA ILE A 744 21.32 23.95 29.93
C ILE A 744 21.59 22.75 30.84
N LYS A 745 21.13 22.80 32.11
CA LYS A 745 21.29 21.68 33.04
C LYS A 745 20.41 20.50 32.64
N ALA A 746 19.20 20.76 32.13
CA ALA A 746 18.33 19.72 31.58
C ALA A 746 18.99 18.98 30.41
N ARG A 747 19.60 19.69 29.45
CA ARG A 747 20.39 19.10 28.36
C ARG A 747 21.51 18.22 28.89
N ALA A 748 22.35 18.75 29.76
CA ALA A 748 23.47 18.02 30.34
C ALA A 748 23.02 16.76 31.12
N LEU A 749 21.85 16.83 31.77
CA LEU A 749 21.26 15.69 32.47
C LEU A 749 20.73 14.63 31.50
N LEU A 750 20.09 15.04 30.40
CA LEU A 750 19.67 14.11 29.34
C LEU A 750 20.86 13.50 28.60
N ASP A 751 21.95 14.25 28.40
CA ASP A 751 23.17 13.72 27.79
C ASP A 751 23.81 12.64 28.68
N LYS A 752 23.85 12.89 29.99
CA LYS A 752 24.25 11.88 30.99
C LYS A 752 23.30 10.68 31.00
N ALA A 753 21.99 10.91 30.87
CA ALA A 753 21.00 9.84 30.80
C ALA A 753 21.22 8.96 29.57
N ARG A 754 21.54 9.54 28.41
CA ARG A 754 21.84 8.79 27.18
C ARG A 754 23.14 8.01 27.25
N LEU A 755 24.15 8.54 27.95
CA LEU A 755 25.38 7.80 28.20
C LEU A 755 25.16 6.62 29.17
N ALA A 756 24.30 6.80 30.17
CA ALA A 756 23.93 5.74 31.10
C ALA A 756 23.04 4.67 30.45
N ASN A 757 22.11 5.08 29.58
CA ASN A 757 21.15 4.23 28.88
C ASN A 757 21.15 4.52 27.37
N PRO A 758 22.10 3.94 26.62
CA PRO A 758 22.15 4.11 25.17
C PRO A 758 20.97 3.40 24.48
N GLY A 759 20.49 3.95 23.37
CA GLY A 759 19.50 3.29 22.50
C GLY A 759 18.04 3.33 22.97
N ILE A 760 17.70 4.17 23.97
CA ILE A 760 16.32 4.34 24.41
C ILE A 760 15.67 5.55 23.73
N ASP A 761 14.53 5.31 23.10
CA ASP A 761 13.78 6.29 22.33
C ASP A 761 13.12 7.39 23.15
N LEU A 762 12.56 7.06 24.32
CA LEU A 762 11.92 8.02 25.23
C LEU A 762 12.89 9.14 25.67
N LEU A 763 14.17 8.84 25.85
CA LEU A 763 15.19 9.84 26.19
C LEU A 763 15.47 10.79 25.03
N TRP A 764 15.56 10.25 23.81
CA TRP A 764 15.70 11.05 22.59
C TRP A 764 14.48 11.93 22.35
N ALA A 765 13.28 11.40 22.57
CA ALA A 765 12.03 12.15 22.42
C ALA A 765 11.93 13.32 23.40
N GLU A 766 12.31 13.12 24.66
CA GLU A 766 12.34 14.21 25.64
C GLU A 766 13.45 15.23 25.36
N ALA A 767 14.61 14.81 24.86
CA ALA A 767 15.65 15.73 24.43
C ALA A 767 15.17 16.64 23.29
N VAL A 768 14.54 16.05 22.26
CA VAL A 768 13.92 16.81 21.17
C VAL A 768 12.85 17.75 21.72
N GLY A 769 11.98 17.27 22.61
CA GLY A 769 10.93 18.10 23.22
C GLY A 769 11.46 19.27 24.05
N VAL A 770 12.55 19.09 24.80
CA VAL A 770 13.22 20.18 25.54
C VAL A 770 13.80 21.22 24.57
N GLU A 771 14.42 20.79 23.46
CA GLU A 771 14.94 21.72 22.47
C GLU A 771 13.82 22.50 21.77
N GLU A 772 12.72 21.84 21.41
CA GLU A 772 11.54 22.50 20.83
C GLU A 772 10.93 23.53 21.77
N ARG A 773 10.75 23.19 23.06
CA ARG A 773 10.22 24.12 24.08
C ARG A 773 11.17 25.29 24.37
N SER A 774 12.48 25.08 24.25
CA SER A 774 13.49 26.14 24.36
C SER A 774 13.59 27.05 23.12
N GLY A 775 12.85 26.76 22.05
CA GLY A 775 12.82 27.54 20.80
C GLY A 775 13.90 27.14 19.77
N GLY A 776 14.70 26.12 20.05
CA GLY A 776 15.80 25.67 19.21
C GLY A 776 15.38 24.69 18.10
N ALA A 777 14.49 25.08 17.19
CA ALA A 777 13.93 24.15 16.17
C ALA A 777 15.00 23.46 15.27
N ALA A 778 16.09 24.18 14.94
CA ALA A 778 17.20 23.59 14.19
C ALA A 778 17.98 22.56 15.02
N GLN A 779 18.19 22.83 16.31
CA GLN A 779 18.85 21.89 17.23
C GLN A 779 17.97 20.68 17.51
N ALA A 780 16.65 20.86 17.65
CA ALA A 780 15.70 19.76 17.73
C ALA A 780 15.82 18.83 16.51
N LYS A 781 15.99 19.38 15.30
CA LYS A 781 16.13 18.57 14.07
C LYS A 781 17.41 17.75 14.05
N THR A 782 18.51 18.31 14.53
CA THR A 782 19.79 17.60 14.58
C THR A 782 19.81 16.54 15.68
N VAL A 783 19.18 16.82 16.83
CA VAL A 783 19.00 15.82 17.89
C VAL A 783 18.09 14.69 17.42
N LEU A 784 17.02 15.01 16.69
CA LEU A 784 16.08 14.02 16.16
C LEU A 784 16.72 13.14 15.07
N SER A 785 17.53 13.72 14.19
CA SER A 785 18.24 12.93 13.17
C SER A 785 19.27 11.99 13.79
N ARG A 786 19.97 12.40 14.85
CA ARG A 786 20.84 11.53 15.66
C ARG A 786 20.04 10.43 16.36
N GLY A 787 18.91 10.78 16.97
CA GLY A 787 18.02 9.80 17.61
C GLY A 787 17.52 8.73 16.63
N LEU A 788 17.15 9.11 15.40
CA LEU A 788 16.74 8.16 14.36
C LEU A 788 17.89 7.32 13.78
N GLN A 789 19.13 7.79 13.86
CA GLN A 789 20.31 6.99 13.48
C GLN A 789 20.57 5.88 14.50
N GLU A 790 20.44 6.18 15.80
CA GLU A 790 20.60 5.18 16.86
C GLU A 790 19.38 4.25 16.97
N CYS A 791 18.17 4.80 16.82
CA CYS A 791 16.91 4.09 17.01
C CYS A 791 16.02 4.19 15.74
N PRO A 792 16.33 3.44 14.67
CA PRO A 792 15.61 3.54 13.41
C PRO A 792 14.20 2.92 13.45
N THR A 793 13.88 2.12 14.45
CA THR A 793 12.60 1.40 14.59
C THR A 793 11.60 2.07 15.53
N SER A 794 11.98 3.12 16.25
CA SER A 794 11.09 3.75 17.24
C SER A 794 10.02 4.62 16.58
N GLY A 795 8.74 4.29 16.78
CA GLY A 795 7.65 5.09 16.25
C GLY A 795 7.42 6.42 16.92
N LEU A 796 7.84 6.61 18.18
CA LEU A 796 7.75 7.91 18.84
C LEU A 796 8.66 8.94 18.14
N LEU A 797 9.90 8.58 17.83
CA LEU A 797 10.82 9.48 17.12
C LEU A 797 10.37 9.73 15.68
N TRP A 798 9.87 8.71 14.99
CA TRP A 798 9.29 8.89 13.66
C TRP A 798 8.06 9.81 13.69
N SER A 799 7.21 9.70 14.72
CA SER A 799 6.05 10.58 14.89
C SER A 799 6.47 12.05 15.00
N MET A 800 7.50 12.35 15.80
CA MET A 800 8.06 13.70 15.93
C MET A 800 8.69 14.18 14.63
N ALA A 801 9.40 13.30 13.91
CA ALA A 801 10.05 13.64 12.64
C ALA A 801 9.06 13.99 11.54
N ILE A 802 7.91 13.34 11.50
CA ILE A 802 6.83 13.66 10.57
C ILE A 802 6.28 15.07 10.84
N TRP A 803 6.12 15.47 12.10
CA TRP A 803 5.59 16.80 12.45
C TRP A 803 6.59 17.93 12.24
N GLN A 804 7.87 17.67 12.47
CA GLN A 804 8.93 18.64 12.25
C GLN A 804 9.14 18.98 10.77
N GLU A 805 8.82 18.05 9.86
CA GLU A 805 8.90 18.29 8.42
C GLU A 805 7.79 19.25 7.91
N PRO A 806 8.08 20.08 6.89
CA PRO A 806 7.07 20.91 6.23
C PRO A 806 5.90 20.08 5.65
N ARG A 807 4.71 20.67 5.58
CA ARG A 807 3.46 19.96 5.19
C ARG A 807 3.58 19.08 3.92
N PRO A 808 4.21 19.53 2.81
CA PRO A 808 4.29 18.71 1.58
C PRO A 808 5.16 17.45 1.71
N THR A 809 6.22 17.49 2.53
CA THR A 809 7.16 16.37 2.69
C THR A 809 6.72 15.36 3.75
N ARG A 810 5.66 15.65 4.52
CA ARG A 810 5.16 14.74 5.56
C ARG A 810 4.68 13.41 5.00
N LYS A 811 4.09 13.40 3.80
CA LYS A 811 3.57 12.18 3.17
C LYS A 811 4.68 11.22 2.72
N SER A 812 5.78 11.74 2.17
CA SER A 812 6.94 10.90 1.84
C SER A 812 7.61 10.41 3.12
N ARG A 813 7.76 11.29 4.13
CA ARG A 813 8.36 10.92 5.41
C ARG A 813 7.55 9.89 6.18
N SER A 814 6.23 9.95 6.14
CA SER A 814 5.37 8.94 6.78
C SER A 814 5.40 7.60 6.04
N ALA A 815 5.57 7.59 4.72
CA ALA A 815 5.83 6.37 3.96
C ALA A 815 7.20 5.76 4.30
N ASP A 816 8.22 6.58 4.56
CA ASP A 816 9.52 6.10 5.08
C ASP A 816 9.37 5.49 6.48
N ALA A 817 8.62 6.16 7.36
CA ALA A 817 8.34 5.68 8.71
C ALA A 817 7.65 4.32 8.70
N LEU A 818 6.60 4.15 7.89
CA LEU A 818 5.89 2.87 7.73
C LEU A 818 6.78 1.79 7.12
N ARG A 819 7.74 2.12 6.25
CA ARG A 819 8.71 1.13 5.73
C ARG A 819 9.70 0.66 6.79
N LYS A 820 10.02 1.50 7.78
CA LYS A 820 10.99 1.18 8.84
C LYS A 820 10.34 0.55 10.07
N ALA A 821 9.11 0.95 10.40
CA ALA A 821 8.33 0.45 11.51
C ALA A 821 6.86 0.33 11.07
N ALA A 822 6.55 -0.79 10.40
CA ALA A 822 5.28 -1.01 9.72
C ALA A 822 4.06 -1.09 10.65
N ASP A 823 4.28 -1.56 11.87
CA ASP A 823 3.19 -1.91 12.80
C ASP A 823 3.26 -1.12 14.11
N ASP A 824 3.97 0.02 14.17
CA ASP A 824 3.93 0.85 15.38
C ASP A 824 2.60 1.64 15.44
N PRO A 825 1.78 1.47 16.51
CA PRO A 825 0.51 2.18 16.67
C PRO A 825 0.64 3.70 16.61
N LEU A 826 1.75 4.26 17.10
CA LEU A 826 1.99 5.71 17.12
C LEU A 826 2.18 6.25 15.70
N ILE A 827 2.92 5.54 14.84
CA ILE A 827 3.12 5.94 13.45
C ILE A 827 1.79 5.91 12.71
N ILE A 828 1.03 4.84 12.87
CA ILE A 828 -0.28 4.67 12.21
C ILE A 828 -1.24 5.76 12.68
N CYS A 829 -1.24 6.10 13.98
CA CYS A 829 -1.99 7.23 14.52
C CYS A 829 -1.53 8.57 13.91
N THR A 830 -0.22 8.78 13.71
CA THR A 830 0.25 10.01 13.02
C THR A 830 -0.14 10.06 11.55
N VAL A 831 -0.15 8.93 10.85
CA VAL A 831 -0.64 8.84 9.46
C VAL A 831 -2.14 9.14 9.41
N ALA A 832 -2.92 8.62 10.36
CA ALA A 832 -4.34 8.97 10.50
C ALA A 832 -4.53 10.49 10.70
N ARG A 833 -3.71 11.11 11.55
CA ARG A 833 -3.70 12.57 11.75
C ARG A 833 -3.28 13.33 10.49
N LEU A 834 -2.37 12.80 9.66
CA LEU A 834 -2.03 13.40 8.37
C LEU A 834 -3.21 13.35 7.40
N PHE A 835 -3.91 12.21 7.29
CA PHE A 835 -5.11 12.11 6.46
C PHE A 835 -6.24 13.01 6.96
N TRP A 836 -6.37 13.16 8.28
CA TRP A 836 -7.30 14.11 8.88
C TRP A 836 -6.96 15.55 8.48
N ASN A 837 -5.69 15.95 8.55
CA ASN A 837 -5.24 17.27 8.09
C ASN A 837 -5.45 17.50 6.58
N GLU A 838 -5.32 16.44 5.76
CA GLU A 838 -5.64 16.45 4.32
C GLU A 838 -7.15 16.38 4.02
N ARG A 839 -8.02 16.34 5.05
CA ARG A 839 -9.48 16.20 4.98
C ARG A 839 -9.98 14.91 4.31
N LYS A 840 -9.19 13.84 4.33
CA LYS A 840 -9.58 12.51 3.85
C LYS A 840 -10.18 11.70 4.99
N ILE A 841 -11.45 11.99 5.31
CA ILE A 841 -12.14 11.51 6.51
C ILE A 841 -12.23 9.97 6.57
N GLU A 842 -12.70 9.33 5.49
CA GLU A 842 -12.86 7.86 5.46
C GLU A 842 -11.53 7.12 5.66
N LYS A 843 -10.47 7.61 5.01
CA LYS A 843 -9.12 7.05 5.19
C LYS A 843 -8.62 7.29 6.61
N ALA A 844 -8.80 8.50 7.17
CA ALA A 844 -8.40 8.78 8.54
C ALA A 844 -9.07 7.82 9.54
N ARG A 845 -10.38 7.55 9.38
CA ARG A 845 -11.13 6.61 10.23
C ARG A 845 -10.58 5.19 10.15
N GLN A 846 -10.36 4.65 8.95
CA GLN A 846 -9.78 3.31 8.76
C GLN A 846 -8.38 3.19 9.42
N TRP A 847 -7.58 4.26 9.34
CA TRP A 847 -6.24 4.28 9.94
C TRP A 847 -6.29 4.41 11.47
N PHE A 848 -7.23 5.16 12.05
CA PHE A 848 -7.46 5.16 13.50
C PHE A 848 -7.93 3.80 14.01
N GLU A 849 -8.86 3.16 13.31
CA GLU A 849 -9.32 1.81 13.64
C GLU A 849 -8.17 0.79 13.59
N ARG A 850 -7.31 0.89 12.56
CA ARG A 850 -6.10 0.07 12.46
C ARG A 850 -5.14 0.30 13.63
N ALA A 851 -4.90 1.56 14.03
CA ALA A 851 -3.99 1.88 15.12
C ALA A 851 -4.47 1.26 16.45
N VAL A 852 -5.77 1.35 16.73
CA VAL A 852 -6.40 0.77 17.91
C VAL A 852 -6.35 -0.76 17.91
N LYS A 853 -6.61 -1.41 16.76
CA LYS A 853 -6.56 -2.88 16.67
C LYS A 853 -5.18 -3.44 16.96
N ILE A 854 -4.12 -2.73 16.58
CA ILE A 854 -2.74 -3.17 16.80
C ILE A 854 -2.36 -3.07 18.29
N ASN A 855 -2.70 -1.95 18.93
CA ASN A 855 -2.49 -1.81 20.37
C ASN A 855 -3.63 -1.04 21.05
N PRO A 856 -4.58 -1.76 21.66
CA PRO A 856 -5.69 -1.15 22.41
C PRO A 856 -5.26 -0.46 23.71
N ASP A 857 -4.08 -0.72 24.24
CA ASP A 857 -3.63 -0.23 25.56
C ASP A 857 -3.10 1.23 25.50
N LEU A 858 -2.87 1.75 24.29
CA LEU A 858 -2.34 3.09 24.09
C LEU A 858 -3.46 4.16 24.10
N GLY A 859 -3.68 4.76 25.26
CA GLY A 859 -4.71 5.79 25.53
C GLY A 859 -4.63 7.03 24.65
N ASP A 860 -3.44 7.44 24.22
CA ASP A 860 -3.27 8.63 23.37
C ASP A 860 -3.95 8.46 22.00
N VAL A 861 -3.97 7.23 21.45
CA VAL A 861 -4.60 6.92 20.16
C VAL A 861 -6.12 7.05 20.26
N TRP A 862 -6.70 6.54 21.36
CA TRP A 862 -8.12 6.72 21.66
C TRP A 862 -8.49 8.20 21.81
N GLY A 863 -7.63 8.98 22.47
CA GLY A 863 -7.82 10.43 22.60
C GLY A 863 -7.85 11.13 21.24
N TRP A 864 -6.91 10.81 20.34
CA TRP A 864 -6.90 11.36 18.98
C TRP A 864 -8.10 10.91 18.15
N TRP A 865 -8.50 9.64 18.27
CA TRP A 865 -9.64 9.12 17.52
C TRP A 865 -10.96 9.75 17.96
N LEU A 866 -11.19 9.91 19.26
CA LEU A 866 -12.38 10.59 19.76
C LEU A 866 -12.39 12.07 19.36
N LYS A 867 -11.23 12.75 19.35
CA LYS A 867 -11.11 14.13 18.84
C LYS A 867 -11.48 14.23 17.35
N PHE A 868 -11.09 13.24 16.54
CA PHE A 868 -11.46 13.14 15.13
C PHE A 868 -12.96 12.92 14.93
N GLU A 869 -13.58 11.96 15.63
CA GLU A 869 -15.02 11.69 15.50
C GLU A 869 -15.89 12.82 16.08
N ARG A 870 -15.38 13.64 17.00
CA ARG A 870 -16.05 14.88 17.42
C ARG A 870 -16.12 15.93 16.32
N GLN A 871 -15.13 15.99 15.44
CA GLN A 871 -15.10 16.97 14.36
C GLN A 871 -15.85 16.49 13.10
N HIS A 872 -15.83 15.19 12.81
CA HIS A 872 -16.31 14.65 11.53
C HIS A 872 -17.27 13.44 11.64
N GLY A 873 -17.50 12.91 12.84
CA GLY A 873 -18.31 11.71 13.08
C GLY A 873 -19.73 12.01 13.55
N THR A 874 -20.60 10.99 13.43
CA THR A 874 -21.93 10.98 14.06
C THR A 874 -21.82 10.65 15.56
N GLN A 875 -22.86 10.95 16.34
CA GLN A 875 -22.89 10.63 17.77
C GLN A 875 -22.72 9.13 18.04
N GLU A 876 -23.26 8.27 17.19
CA GLU A 876 -23.12 6.81 17.29
C GLU A 876 -21.65 6.36 17.21
N HIS A 877 -20.87 6.91 16.27
CA HIS A 877 -19.44 6.60 16.16
C HIS A 877 -18.66 7.08 17.39
N GLN A 878 -19.03 8.23 17.97
CA GLN A 878 -18.38 8.71 19.20
C GLN A 878 -18.63 7.76 20.37
N GLU A 879 -19.86 7.29 20.52
CA GLU A 879 -20.20 6.30 21.54
C GLU A 879 -19.50 4.96 21.30
N GLU A 880 -19.36 4.54 20.05
CA GLU A 880 -18.63 3.33 19.69
C GLU A 880 -17.15 3.41 20.11
N VAL A 881 -16.49 4.53 19.84
CA VAL A 881 -15.10 4.77 20.29
C VAL A 881 -15.00 4.72 21.80
N ILE A 882 -15.93 5.36 22.53
CA ILE A 882 -15.94 5.35 23.99
C ILE A 882 -16.16 3.94 24.53
N LYS A 883 -17.13 3.19 23.99
CA LYS A 883 -17.42 1.80 24.39
C LYS A 883 -16.20 0.91 24.19
N ARG A 884 -15.54 1.02 23.03
CA ARG A 884 -14.32 0.24 22.73
C ARG A 884 -13.14 0.64 23.61
N CYS A 885 -13.00 1.93 23.94
CA CYS A 885 -11.96 2.40 24.86
C CYS A 885 -12.18 1.86 26.29
N ILE A 886 -13.42 1.87 26.77
CA ILE A 886 -13.77 1.30 28.08
C ILE A 886 -13.49 -0.21 28.11
N ALA A 887 -13.80 -0.93 27.04
CA ALA A 887 -13.51 -2.36 26.94
C ALA A 887 -12.00 -2.67 26.92
N ALA A 888 -11.20 -1.79 26.31
CA ALA A 888 -9.74 -1.95 26.20
C ALA A 888 -8.97 -1.59 27.48
N GLU A 889 -9.51 -0.73 28.34
CA GLU A 889 -8.87 -0.20 29.56
C GLU A 889 -7.40 0.26 29.35
N PRO A 890 -7.15 1.34 28.58
CA PRO A 890 -5.79 1.76 28.27
C PRO A 890 -5.04 2.32 29.49
N HIS A 891 -3.75 1.96 29.62
CA HIS A 891 -2.85 2.40 30.69
C HIS A 891 -1.63 3.18 30.17
N HIS A 892 -1.30 3.03 28.89
CA HIS A 892 -0.09 3.61 28.30
C HIS A 892 -0.42 4.82 27.42
N GLY A 893 0.57 5.70 27.24
CA GLY A 893 0.42 6.97 26.54
C GLY A 893 1.04 8.11 27.33
N GLN A 894 1.74 9.02 26.65
CA GLN A 894 2.38 10.15 27.31
C GLN A 894 1.33 11.09 27.89
N THR A 895 0.30 11.43 27.11
CA THR A 895 -0.75 12.34 27.57
C THR A 895 -1.74 11.65 28.49
N TRP A 896 -2.08 10.41 28.17
CA TRP A 896 -2.92 9.57 29.02
C TRP A 896 -2.36 9.43 30.43
N GLN A 897 -1.07 9.09 30.56
CA GLN A 897 -0.45 8.94 31.87
C GLN A 897 -0.29 10.24 32.64
N ILE A 898 -0.12 11.38 31.98
CA ILE A 898 -0.09 12.68 32.67
C ILE A 898 -1.47 12.93 33.27
N VAL A 899 -2.53 12.90 32.46
CA VAL A 899 -3.90 13.19 32.89
C VAL A 899 -4.40 12.19 33.95
N ALA A 900 -4.11 10.90 33.77
CA ALA A 900 -4.55 9.85 34.70
C ALA A 900 -3.79 9.85 36.03
N LYS A 901 -2.56 10.37 36.07
CA LYS A 901 -1.75 10.45 37.30
C LYS A 901 -1.89 11.79 38.02
N ASP A 902 -2.56 12.77 37.41
CA ASP A 902 -2.87 14.03 38.06
C ASP A 902 -3.80 13.82 39.27
N ILE A 903 -3.43 14.42 40.40
CA ILE A 903 -4.08 14.20 41.70
C ILE A 903 -5.56 14.61 41.66
N THR A 904 -5.89 15.66 40.90
CA THR A 904 -7.25 16.19 40.72
C THR A 904 -8.17 15.26 39.93
N ASN A 905 -7.61 14.28 39.22
CA ASN A 905 -8.34 13.33 38.39
C ASN A 905 -8.39 11.93 39.00
N ALA A 906 -7.85 11.75 40.21
CA ALA A 906 -7.90 10.48 40.92
C ALA A 906 -9.36 10.10 41.24
N GLY A 907 -9.76 8.88 40.87
CA GLY A 907 -11.13 8.37 41.09
C GLY A 907 -12.12 8.64 39.95
N LYS A 908 -11.73 9.38 38.90
CA LYS A 908 -12.57 9.58 37.71
C LYS A 908 -12.68 8.32 36.87
N SER A 909 -13.82 8.16 36.20
CA SER A 909 -14.06 7.04 35.29
C SER A 909 -13.15 7.12 34.04
N ILE A 910 -12.89 5.97 33.39
CA ILE A 910 -12.08 5.92 32.15
C ILE A 910 -12.68 6.83 31.06
N ARG A 911 -14.00 6.96 31.02
CA ARG A 911 -14.70 7.87 30.11
C ARG A 911 -14.28 9.32 30.34
N GLU A 912 -14.32 9.78 31.58
CA GLU A 912 -13.91 11.15 31.93
C GLU A 912 -12.43 11.38 31.67
N ILE A 913 -11.57 10.39 31.95
CA ILE A 913 -10.14 10.48 31.64
C ILE A 913 -9.94 10.62 30.13
N LEU A 914 -10.65 9.84 29.31
CA LEU A 914 -10.59 9.96 27.87
C LEU A 914 -11.04 11.36 27.41
N GLU A 915 -12.11 11.90 27.97
CA GLU A 915 -12.59 13.25 27.66
C GLU A 915 -11.54 14.32 28.03
N LEU A 916 -10.91 14.21 29.19
CA LEU A 916 -9.83 15.11 29.61
C LEU A 916 -8.59 14.99 28.72
N VAL A 917 -8.23 13.77 28.31
CA VAL A 917 -7.14 13.53 27.36
C VAL A 917 -7.46 14.15 26.01
N THR A 918 -8.68 14.02 25.50
CA THR A 918 -9.06 14.69 24.25
C THR A 918 -8.95 16.21 24.31
N ALA A 919 -9.22 16.81 25.48
CA ALA A 919 -9.09 18.24 25.71
C ALA A 919 -7.61 18.67 25.87
N ALA A 920 -6.78 17.82 26.48
CA ALA A 920 -5.36 18.08 26.68
C ALA A 920 -4.53 17.93 25.39
N LEU A 921 -4.96 17.06 24.47
CA LEU A 921 -4.34 16.88 23.16
C LEU A 921 -4.56 18.13 22.29
N LYS A 922 -3.50 18.88 22.02
CA LYS A 922 -3.52 20.07 21.15
C LYS A 922 -3.18 19.72 19.71
#